data_AF-A0A662TZL0-F1
#
_entry.id   AF-A0A662TZL0-F1
#
_cell.length_a   1.000
_cell.length_b   1.000
_cell.length_c   1.000
_cell.angle_alpha   90.00
_cell.angle_beta   90.00
_cell.angle_gamma   90.00
#
_symmetry.space_group_name_H-M   'P 1'
#
loop_
_entity.id
_entity.type
_entity.pdbx_description
1 polymer ?
#
loop_
_entity_poly.entity_id
_entity_poly.type
_entity_poly.pdbx_seq_one_letter_code
_entity_poly.pdbx_strand_id
1 'polypeptide(L)'
;MTSSKSFFGIHFSPILYLTLPLYALYPHIESLLVIQSTILALAALPLYLLAKNVLNSRTIALTFATSYLLSPLIQGVNWFDFHLEAFLPLEYLFAIYFFKKGNYLGYFLCIISTLMTLEQMSIINLFLALSLFLISKDKVIYEIKNKTIRGKLSAILFTIIFSIAWFHLASIVQSYYNPKPPIELKGAGAFTILGVDDPSHIPFYVITHPSETLDALKYDWHLKLYYLILLFSPTLYFSILFPELLLPAIPWIGVMLVSNYPPYYLPGLQYAGIVSPFIYASSIYGLKRFLSCKTNLTYTTLILKRIATLILVLNMLFFICVSPLSIFYTPGTYIWVRDYGLPEINYHHKALMKIVKAIPGESTVLTQDRIFPHLANNINAYVLPPVTARLEKIYGKIIEELKKVNYEFIIVDPLMDIDTAVLLVNEFVIEKNYSLVGFADGALLFKRGRGENLRINIPAIFYSKNLIPAGGRIAYDPTSTTGKIIAFKPMYYHRDVIWFGPYTILPPGLYKATFRIKVNGSVDGLLLTLDVVSNRGKKLLILRNVYGDEIPSNTWVNITLTFYVNSYEYYVEFRGINPTNRTEIYLDYIKLEYLGYTILGVENIVLNYKNMVFYSNKVVKDSTSKTGSVIKYCKDSGKRFFKSFPIIFKSGSYKAEFLFKVEKNIRLEDHLLDIVITDNHKEILRRPIYGLDYAINKENNGWFKIVTYFNISSKVAEVTIEGLNVNESINICLDMVSVKELKRGSVIYYAVFDARNLFTSKGIMYKNTIRHIYGEKEGVVWFGPYVVLPPGKYIVTYWIKVNKISEQCNHIIDLDVAANMGKTIVQKFSLYTQDIQSLNTWINITITVHVNITLSDVEFRGIVKDKEVDISLMYIEVIGWLNKSSILTSTLHE
;
A
#
# COMPACT_ATOMS: atom_id res chain seq x y z
N MET A 1 -4.64 8.53 26.83
CA MET A 1 -5.48 9.64 26.36
C MET A 1 -5.81 10.52 27.53
N THR A 2 -4.92 11.47 27.76
CA THR A 2 -5.09 12.52 28.76
C THR A 2 -5.93 13.63 28.15
N SER A 3 -6.78 14.27 28.95
CA SER A 3 -7.38 15.56 28.57
C SER A 3 -6.31 16.64 28.35
N SER A 4 -5.13 16.48 28.98
CA SER A 4 -3.95 17.31 28.80
C SER A 4 -3.08 16.84 27.64
N LYS A 5 -2.74 17.74 26.71
CA LYS A 5 -1.72 17.52 25.66
C LYS A 5 -0.28 17.59 26.19
N SER A 6 -0.07 17.68 27.51
CA SER A 6 1.25 17.90 28.10
C SER A 6 2.03 16.61 28.26
N PHE A 7 3.30 16.62 27.81
CA PHE A 7 4.27 15.55 28.06
C PHE A 7 4.49 15.30 29.57
N PHE A 8 4.26 16.31 30.41
CA PHE A 8 4.36 16.19 31.87
C PHE A 8 3.31 15.29 32.51
N GLY A 9 2.26 14.90 31.79
CA GLY A 9 1.34 13.84 32.21
C GLY A 9 1.90 12.43 32.04
N ILE A 10 3.07 12.28 31.39
CA ILE A 10 3.79 11.02 31.19
C ILE A 10 5.13 11.06 31.91
N HIS A 11 5.98 12.04 31.61
CA HIS A 11 7.29 12.23 32.27
C HIS A 11 7.45 13.68 32.72
N PHE A 12 7.79 13.89 33.99
CA PHE A 12 8.06 15.23 34.48
C PHE A 12 9.50 15.63 34.14
N SER A 13 9.68 16.17 32.93
CA SER A 13 11.00 16.43 32.35
C SER A 13 11.29 17.90 32.03
N PRO A 14 11.39 18.80 33.03
CA PRO A 14 11.76 20.21 32.81
C PRO A 14 13.08 20.43 32.06
N ILE A 15 13.98 19.44 31.98
CA ILE A 15 15.24 19.55 31.24
C ILE A 15 15.04 19.95 29.77
N LEU A 16 13.89 19.59 29.18
CA LEU A 16 13.56 19.95 27.80
C LEU A 16 13.56 21.46 27.56
N TYR A 17 13.20 22.27 28.57
CA TYR A 17 13.25 23.73 28.45
C TYR A 17 14.68 24.27 28.32
N LEU A 18 15.70 23.54 28.81
CA LEU A 18 17.09 23.92 28.61
C LEU A 18 17.57 23.65 27.18
N THR A 19 16.89 22.76 26.45
CA THR A 19 17.17 22.51 25.02
C THR A 19 16.54 23.57 24.11
N LEU A 20 15.49 24.26 24.58
CA LEU A 20 14.70 25.20 23.79
C LEU A 20 15.54 26.35 23.18
N PRO A 21 16.45 27.03 23.89
CA PRO A 21 17.25 28.09 23.30
C PRO A 21 18.13 27.61 22.14
N LEU A 22 18.65 26.38 22.22
CA LEU A 22 19.46 25.77 21.16
C LEU A 22 18.59 25.33 19.99
N TYR A 23 17.43 24.74 20.28
CA TYR A 23 16.44 24.39 19.26
C TYR A 23 15.95 25.62 18.48
N ALA A 24 15.74 26.75 19.16
CA ALA A 24 15.27 27.98 18.54
C ALA A 24 16.24 28.58 17.49
N LEU A 25 17.53 28.22 17.54
CA LEU A 25 18.51 28.66 16.53
C LEU A 25 18.26 28.00 15.16
N TYR A 26 17.78 26.76 15.16
CA TYR A 26 17.45 26.00 13.97
C TYR A 26 16.31 25.02 14.33
N PRO A 27 15.03 25.45 14.27
CA PRO A 27 13.90 24.69 14.78
C PRO A 27 13.60 23.53 13.83
N HIS A 28 14.35 22.45 13.96
CA HIS A 28 14.31 21.27 13.10
C HIS A 28 14.67 20.04 13.94
N ILE A 29 14.14 18.88 13.57
CA ILE A 29 14.37 17.64 14.34
C ILE A 29 15.86 17.29 14.44
N GLU A 30 16.65 17.62 13.42
CA GLU A 30 18.09 17.43 13.37
C GLU A 30 18.80 18.16 14.52
N SER A 31 18.29 19.30 14.98
CA SER A 31 18.86 20.03 16.12
C SER A 31 18.79 19.23 17.42
N LEU A 32 17.67 18.53 17.68
CA LEU A 32 17.54 17.68 18.85
C LEU A 32 18.53 16.50 18.79
N LEU A 33 18.70 15.90 17.61
CA LEU A 33 19.67 14.81 17.41
C LEU A 33 21.11 15.29 17.59
N VAL A 34 21.45 16.48 17.09
CA VAL A 34 22.77 17.10 17.29
C VAL A 34 23.03 17.41 18.77
N ILE A 35 22.03 17.94 19.49
CA ILE A 35 22.13 18.19 20.94
C ILE A 35 22.40 16.87 21.69
N GLN A 36 21.63 15.82 21.42
CA GLN A 36 21.83 14.49 22.00
C GLN A 36 23.24 13.95 21.74
N SER A 37 23.70 13.96 20.48
CA SER A 37 25.04 13.50 20.11
C SER A 37 26.13 14.31 20.82
N THR A 38 25.96 15.62 20.95
CA THR A 38 26.92 16.51 21.61
C THR A 38 27.00 16.22 23.10
N ILE A 39 25.86 16.08 23.78
CA ILE A 39 25.81 15.82 25.23
C ILE A 39 26.41 14.46 25.58
N LEU A 40 26.10 13.42 24.80
CA LEU A 40 26.71 12.11 24.96
C LEU A 40 28.23 12.17 24.76
N ALA A 41 28.71 12.85 23.71
CA ALA A 41 30.14 13.02 23.49
C ALA A 41 30.83 13.77 24.64
N LEU A 42 30.19 14.82 25.16
CA LEU A 42 30.70 15.60 26.29
C LEU A 42 30.85 14.76 27.57
N ALA A 43 30.10 13.67 27.75
CA ALA A 43 30.22 12.80 28.92
C ALA A 43 31.61 12.13 29.02
N ALA A 44 32.33 12.00 27.91
CA ALA A 44 33.71 11.53 27.91
C ALA A 44 34.67 12.47 28.67
N LEU A 45 34.34 13.77 28.78
CA LEU A 45 35.17 14.77 29.46
C LEU A 45 35.24 14.55 30.99
N PRO A 46 34.12 14.55 31.75
CA PRO A 46 34.18 14.25 33.18
C PRO A 46 34.74 12.85 33.45
N LEU A 47 34.49 11.88 32.56
CA LEU A 47 35.10 10.56 32.68
C LEU A 47 36.63 10.60 32.58
N TYR A 48 37.16 11.30 31.58
CA TYR A 48 38.60 11.53 31.42
C TYR A 48 39.18 12.24 32.65
N LEU A 49 38.54 13.32 33.11
CA LEU A 49 39.00 14.09 34.27
C LEU A 49 38.98 13.26 35.56
N LEU A 50 37.94 12.44 35.76
CA LEU A 50 37.84 11.53 36.89
C LEU A 50 38.95 10.47 36.83
N ALA A 51 39.10 9.78 35.70
CA ALA A 51 40.13 8.75 35.51
C ALA A 51 41.55 9.31 35.71
N LYS A 52 41.84 10.49 35.13
CA LYS A 52 43.14 11.16 35.25
C LYS A 52 43.47 11.46 36.71
N ASN A 53 42.51 11.96 37.48
CA ASN A 53 42.70 12.31 38.89
C ASN A 53 42.78 11.09 39.82
N VAL A 54 42.08 10.00 39.49
CA VAL A 54 42.03 8.81 40.34
C VAL A 54 43.23 7.89 40.10
N LEU A 55 43.64 7.73 38.84
CA LEU A 55 44.68 6.79 38.39
C LEU A 55 46.02 7.46 38.08
N ASN A 56 46.11 8.80 38.13
CA ASN A 56 47.31 9.58 37.84
C ASN A 56 47.96 9.26 36.48
N SER A 57 47.16 8.87 35.48
CA SER A 57 47.65 8.52 34.15
C SER A 57 46.77 9.12 33.06
N ARG A 58 47.38 9.92 32.18
CA ARG A 58 46.70 10.53 31.02
C ARG A 58 46.28 9.46 30.01
N THR A 59 47.15 8.49 29.75
CA THR A 59 46.89 7.41 28.77
C THR A 59 45.70 6.55 29.18
N ILE A 60 45.64 6.15 30.46
CA ILE A 60 44.51 5.36 30.97
C ILE A 60 43.22 6.17 30.99
N ALA A 61 43.32 7.45 31.35
CA ALA A 61 42.17 8.34 31.29
C ALA A 61 41.62 8.48 29.86
N LEU A 62 42.49 8.66 28.87
CA LEU A 62 42.11 8.66 27.45
C LEU A 62 41.49 7.31 27.06
N THR A 63 42.04 6.20 27.55
CA THR A 63 41.51 4.87 27.24
C THR A 63 40.07 4.68 27.74
N PHE A 64 39.74 5.11 28.95
CA PHE A 64 38.36 5.06 29.46
C PHE A 64 37.42 5.98 28.66
N ALA A 65 37.87 7.19 28.32
CA ALA A 65 37.09 8.10 27.48
C ALA A 65 36.83 7.53 26.08
N THR A 66 37.86 6.96 25.44
CA THR A 66 37.73 6.29 24.14
C THR A 66 36.84 5.05 24.24
N SER A 67 36.98 4.24 25.29
CA SER A 67 36.10 3.08 25.53
C SER A 67 34.64 3.50 25.66
N TYR A 68 34.35 4.58 26.38
CA TYR A 68 32.99 5.11 26.48
C TYR A 68 32.42 5.48 25.10
N LEU A 69 33.18 6.19 24.28
CA LEU A 69 32.75 6.60 22.93
C LEU A 69 32.66 5.43 21.94
N LEU A 70 33.48 4.40 22.09
CA LEU A 70 33.47 3.18 21.28
C LEU A 70 32.41 2.16 21.73
N SER A 71 31.84 2.32 22.93
CA SER A 71 30.87 1.39 23.48
C SER A 71 29.64 1.28 22.57
N PRO A 72 29.27 0.06 22.10
CA PRO A 72 28.10 -0.12 21.26
C PRO A 72 26.80 0.25 21.98
N LEU A 73 26.79 0.21 23.32
CA LEU A 73 25.64 0.63 24.11
C LEU A 73 25.45 2.14 24.08
N ILE A 74 26.53 2.93 24.21
CA ILE A 74 26.47 4.39 24.11
C ILE A 74 26.13 4.83 22.70
N GLN A 75 26.70 4.15 21.71
CA GLN A 75 26.35 4.37 20.30
C GLN A 75 24.90 3.99 20.03
N GLY A 76 24.37 2.96 20.70
CA GLY A 76 22.95 2.61 20.66
C GLY A 76 22.05 3.73 21.18
N VAL A 77 22.37 4.34 22.33
CA VAL A 77 21.65 5.53 22.82
C VAL A 77 21.65 6.64 21.77
N ASN A 78 22.78 6.86 21.10
CA ASN A 78 22.88 7.90 20.08
C ASN A 78 22.16 7.54 18.77
N TRP A 79 22.12 6.26 18.40
CA TRP A 79 21.53 5.74 17.15
C TRP A 79 20.01 5.61 17.19
N PHE A 80 19.44 5.62 18.38
CA PHE A 80 18.00 5.64 18.54
C PHE A 80 17.43 7.00 18.06
N ASP A 81 16.35 7.47 18.62
CA ASP A 81 15.82 8.82 18.43
C ASP A 81 16.13 9.69 19.66
N PHE A 82 15.73 10.97 19.62
CA PHE A 82 15.99 11.89 20.71
C PHE A 82 15.33 11.41 22.01
N HIS A 83 16.15 11.11 23.02
CA HIS A 83 15.73 10.55 24.30
C HIS A 83 16.44 11.22 25.47
N LEU A 84 15.72 11.39 26.58
CA LEU A 84 16.17 12.13 27.75
C LEU A 84 17.30 11.41 28.50
N GLU A 85 17.34 10.09 28.43
CA GLU A 85 18.37 9.24 29.03
C GLU A 85 19.78 9.53 28.48
N ALA A 86 19.88 10.18 27.32
CA ALA A 86 21.15 10.61 26.74
C ALA A 86 21.88 11.68 27.56
N PHE A 87 21.16 12.41 28.43
CA PHE A 87 21.73 13.45 29.30
C PHE A 87 22.43 12.85 30.53
N LEU A 88 21.92 11.73 31.03
CA LEU A 88 22.32 11.13 32.30
C LEU A 88 23.82 10.79 32.40
N PRO A 89 24.51 10.27 31.35
CA PRO A 89 25.94 10.01 31.44
C PRO A 89 26.76 11.25 31.80
N LEU A 90 26.49 12.39 31.15
CA LEU A 90 27.19 13.65 31.39
C LEU A 90 26.94 14.13 32.83
N GLU A 91 25.68 14.17 33.22
CA GLU A 91 25.21 14.68 34.50
C GLU A 91 25.79 13.88 35.68
N TYR A 92 25.67 12.55 35.63
CA TYR A 92 26.17 11.69 36.71
C TYR A 92 27.70 11.64 36.79
N LEU A 93 28.40 11.62 35.67
CA LEU A 93 29.88 11.64 35.69
C LEU A 93 30.41 12.96 36.23
N PHE A 94 29.80 14.10 35.87
CA PHE A 94 30.16 15.39 36.48
C PHE A 94 29.79 15.46 37.96
N ALA A 95 28.63 14.93 38.37
CA ALA A 95 28.25 14.86 39.79
C ALA A 95 29.33 14.11 40.60
N ILE A 96 29.71 12.90 40.16
CA ILE A 96 30.74 12.10 40.84
C ILE A 96 32.09 12.83 40.84
N TYR A 97 32.46 13.47 39.72
CA TYR A 97 33.68 14.25 39.61
C TYR A 97 33.73 15.44 40.59
N PHE A 98 32.67 16.25 40.63
CA PHE A 98 32.59 17.44 41.49
C PHE A 98 32.49 17.09 42.96
N PHE A 99 31.73 16.05 43.33
CA PHE A 99 31.71 15.52 44.69
C PHE A 99 33.11 15.09 45.13
N LYS A 100 33.86 14.41 44.25
CA LYS A 100 35.23 13.99 44.55
C LYS A 100 36.18 15.18 44.73
N LYS A 101 36.01 16.24 43.94
CA LYS A 101 36.80 17.48 44.03
C LYS A 101 36.40 18.38 45.20
N GLY A 102 35.24 18.16 45.81
CA GLY A 102 34.69 19.05 46.84
C GLY A 102 34.03 20.33 46.29
N ASN A 103 33.75 20.38 44.98
CA ASN A 103 32.98 21.47 44.38
C ASN A 103 31.48 21.16 44.54
N TYR A 104 30.92 21.50 45.70
CA TYR A 104 29.54 21.14 46.01
C TYR A 104 28.51 21.92 45.20
N LEU A 105 28.81 23.17 44.78
CA LEU A 105 27.91 23.90 43.88
C LEU A 105 27.75 23.17 42.54
N GLY A 106 28.85 22.77 41.92
CA GLY A 106 28.82 21.97 40.69
C GLY A 106 28.09 20.63 40.88
N TYR A 107 28.29 19.98 42.02
CA TYR A 107 27.56 18.75 42.38
C TYR A 107 26.04 18.99 42.49
N PHE A 108 25.60 20.01 43.22
CA PHE A 108 24.19 20.34 43.41
C PHE A 108 23.50 20.64 42.08
N LEU A 109 24.15 21.41 41.21
CA LEU A 109 23.64 21.69 39.87
C LEU A 109 23.47 20.41 39.04
N CYS A 110 24.41 19.46 39.12
CA CYS A 110 24.28 18.18 38.43
C CYS A 110 23.11 17.35 38.99
N ILE A 111 22.94 17.28 40.32
CA ILE A 111 21.81 16.54 40.92
C ILE A 111 20.46 17.16 40.56
N ILE A 112 20.35 18.49 40.55
CA ILE A 112 19.13 19.16 40.09
C ILE A 112 18.88 18.82 38.61
N SER A 113 19.92 18.82 37.77
CA SER A 113 19.82 18.44 36.35
C SER A 113 19.28 17.02 36.18
N THR A 114 19.83 16.02 36.91
CA THR A 114 19.34 14.63 36.80
C THR A 114 17.88 14.49 37.23
N LEU A 115 17.46 15.22 38.27
CA LEU A 115 16.05 15.26 38.69
C LEU A 115 15.15 15.87 37.60
N MET A 116 15.59 16.94 36.95
CA MET A 116 14.88 17.56 35.83
C MET A 116 14.74 16.68 34.59
N THR A 117 15.54 15.62 34.47
CA THR A 117 15.55 14.72 33.32
C THR A 117 14.35 13.78 33.34
N LEU A 118 14.23 12.94 34.37
CA LEU A 118 13.17 11.94 34.50
C LEU A 118 12.82 11.70 35.97
N GLU A 119 11.56 11.47 36.29
CA GLU A 119 11.08 11.28 37.67
C GLU A 119 11.74 10.10 38.39
N GLN A 120 12.04 9.01 37.66
CA GLN A 120 12.70 7.84 38.23
C GLN A 120 14.15 8.11 38.67
N MET A 121 14.77 9.23 38.25
CA MET A 121 16.11 9.61 38.69
C MET A 121 16.16 9.92 40.19
N SER A 122 15.04 10.25 40.82
CA SER A 122 14.94 10.37 42.28
C SER A 122 15.38 9.09 42.99
N ILE A 123 14.97 7.91 42.50
CA ILE A 123 15.34 6.63 43.10
C ILE A 123 16.84 6.37 42.89
N ILE A 124 17.35 6.61 41.68
CA ILE A 124 18.78 6.43 41.36
C ILE A 124 19.65 7.36 42.21
N ASN A 125 19.20 8.60 42.42
CA ASN A 125 19.88 9.59 43.26
C ASN A 125 19.91 9.19 44.74
N LEU A 126 18.89 8.49 45.26
CA LEU A 126 18.91 7.95 46.62
C LEU A 126 19.99 6.85 46.76
N PHE A 127 20.10 5.96 45.77
CA PHE A 127 21.18 4.97 45.74
C PHE A 127 22.56 5.62 45.52
N LEU A 128 22.63 6.73 44.79
CA LEU A 128 23.84 7.56 44.70
C LEU A 128 24.20 8.17 46.06
N ALA A 129 23.25 8.72 46.80
CA ALA A 129 23.51 9.24 48.14
C ALA A 129 24.07 8.16 49.08
N LEU A 130 23.51 6.95 49.04
CA LEU A 130 24.02 5.79 49.77
C LEU A 130 25.45 5.41 49.31
N SER A 131 25.67 5.34 48.01
CA SER A 131 26.99 5.08 47.41
C SER A 131 28.04 6.08 47.90
N LEU A 132 27.73 7.38 47.81
CA LEU A 132 28.61 8.47 48.22
C LEU A 132 28.87 8.43 49.74
N PHE A 133 27.87 8.08 50.55
CA PHE A 133 28.05 7.83 51.98
C PHE A 133 29.07 6.72 52.23
N LEU A 134 28.90 5.54 51.62
CA LEU A 134 29.80 4.40 51.83
C LEU A 134 31.26 4.72 51.46
N ILE A 135 31.48 5.42 50.34
CA ILE A 135 32.81 5.78 49.85
C ILE A 135 33.46 6.90 50.68
N SER A 136 32.67 7.61 51.48
CA SER A 136 33.14 8.74 52.29
C SER A 136 32.82 8.66 53.77
N LYS A 137 32.46 7.46 54.25
CA LYS A 137 31.93 7.20 55.59
C LYS A 137 32.76 7.85 56.69
N ASP A 138 34.08 7.73 56.65
CA ASP A 138 34.95 8.21 57.73
C ASP A 138 34.91 9.75 57.82
N LYS A 139 34.90 10.42 56.67
CA LYS A 139 34.77 11.89 56.59
C LYS A 139 33.38 12.35 57.01
N VAL A 140 32.33 11.64 56.59
CA VAL A 140 30.95 11.98 56.96
C VAL A 140 30.73 11.77 58.46
N ILE A 141 31.20 10.67 59.04
CA ILE A 141 31.13 10.41 60.48
C ILE A 141 31.91 11.49 61.26
N TYR A 142 33.08 11.90 60.76
CA TYR A 142 33.83 13.01 61.33
C TYR A 142 33.05 14.33 61.28
N GLU A 143 32.41 14.64 60.16
CA GLU A 143 31.58 15.85 59.99
C GLU A 143 30.38 15.84 60.95
N ILE A 144 29.71 14.68 61.12
CA ILE A 144 28.61 14.49 62.07
C ILE A 144 29.07 14.72 63.51
N LYS A 145 30.16 14.05 63.93
CA LYS A 145 30.70 14.16 65.30
C LYS A 145 31.08 15.59 65.66
N ASN A 146 31.62 16.34 64.70
CA ASN A 146 32.02 17.73 64.88
C ASN A 146 30.92 18.75 64.57
N LYS A 147 29.68 18.31 64.31
CA LYS A 147 28.53 19.17 63.98
C LYS A 147 28.79 20.12 62.80
N THR A 148 29.59 19.70 61.84
CA THR A 148 29.90 20.48 60.62
C THR A 148 29.08 19.95 59.43
N ILE A 149 28.36 20.83 58.73
CA ILE A 149 27.49 20.46 57.58
C ILE A 149 27.91 21.21 56.31
N ARG A 150 29.21 21.46 56.10
CA ARG A 150 29.71 22.20 54.92
C ARG A 150 30.42 21.31 53.89
N GLY A 151 30.49 20.01 54.15
CA GLY A 151 31.26 19.05 53.37
C GLY A 151 30.39 17.98 52.72
N LYS A 152 30.84 16.74 52.78
CA LYS A 152 30.20 15.61 52.10
C LYS A 152 28.83 15.26 52.69
N LEU A 153 28.65 15.50 53.99
CA LEU A 153 27.36 15.33 54.66
C LEU A 153 26.29 16.21 54.00
N SER A 154 26.63 17.47 53.67
CA SER A 154 25.68 18.38 53.02
C SER A 154 25.26 17.91 51.63
N ALA A 155 26.20 17.38 50.85
CA ALA A 155 25.94 16.80 49.54
C ALA A 155 24.99 15.60 49.60
N ILE A 156 25.22 14.70 50.55
CA ILE A 156 24.39 13.51 50.75
C ILE A 156 22.98 13.90 51.22
N LEU A 157 22.87 14.76 52.23
CA LEU A 157 21.57 15.23 52.75
C LEU A 157 20.78 15.98 51.68
N PHE A 158 21.44 16.88 50.93
CA PHE A 158 20.82 17.57 49.80
C PHE A 158 20.25 16.58 48.79
N THR A 159 21.04 15.57 48.40
CA THR A 159 20.61 14.57 47.42
C THR A 159 19.39 13.80 47.91
N ILE A 160 19.36 13.39 49.19
CA ILE A 160 18.23 12.68 49.78
C ILE A 160 16.98 13.56 49.81
N ILE A 161 17.09 14.76 50.39
CA ILE A 161 15.95 15.67 50.59
C ILE A 161 15.36 16.07 49.23
N PHE A 162 16.19 16.51 48.29
CA PHE A 162 15.71 16.95 46.98
C PHE A 162 15.17 15.79 46.13
N SER A 163 15.72 14.58 46.24
CA SER A 163 15.18 13.43 45.49
C SER A 163 13.80 13.02 46.01
N ILE A 164 13.59 13.01 47.34
CA ILE A 164 12.28 12.72 47.93
C ILE A 164 11.27 13.82 47.56
N ALA A 165 11.66 15.09 47.73
CA ALA A 165 10.80 16.22 47.38
C ALA A 165 10.44 16.22 45.89
N TRP A 166 11.41 15.93 45.02
CA TRP A 166 11.19 15.87 43.58
C TRP A 166 10.29 14.71 43.17
N PHE A 167 10.46 13.53 43.77
CA PHE A 167 9.57 12.39 43.52
C PHE A 167 8.11 12.76 43.79
N HIS A 168 7.82 13.37 44.95
CA HIS A 168 6.47 13.83 45.27
C HIS A 168 5.98 14.92 44.32
N LEU A 169 6.82 15.90 43.99
CA LEU A 169 6.46 16.96 43.03
C LEU A 169 6.11 16.37 41.65
N ALA A 170 6.96 15.47 41.14
CA ALA A 170 6.75 14.79 39.87
C ALA A 170 5.43 14.01 39.87
N SER A 171 5.14 13.25 40.94
CA SER A 171 3.87 12.52 41.07
C SER A 171 2.66 13.47 41.11
N ILE A 172 2.76 14.63 41.78
CA ILE A 172 1.69 15.64 41.81
C ILE A 172 1.45 16.20 40.40
N VAL A 173 2.53 16.59 39.69
CA VAL A 173 2.44 17.17 38.34
C VAL A 173 1.88 16.16 37.33
N GLN A 174 2.38 14.92 37.36
CA GLN A 174 1.85 13.86 36.51
C GLN A 174 0.37 13.59 36.80
N SER A 175 -0.02 13.50 38.07
CA SER A 175 -1.42 13.28 38.46
C SER A 175 -2.32 14.46 38.09
N TYR A 176 -1.80 15.69 38.09
CA TYR A 176 -2.54 16.88 37.65
C TYR A 176 -2.86 16.81 36.16
N TYR A 177 -1.88 16.45 35.31
CA TYR A 177 -2.08 16.37 33.86
C TYR A 177 -2.70 15.04 33.40
N ASN A 178 -2.54 13.97 34.17
CA ASN A 178 -2.99 12.60 33.85
C ASN A 178 -3.54 11.89 35.10
N PRO A 179 -4.70 12.31 35.63
CA PRO A 179 -5.23 11.81 36.90
C PRO A 179 -5.66 10.34 36.86
N LYS A 180 -5.99 9.81 35.68
CA LYS A 180 -6.46 8.43 35.50
C LYS A 180 -5.80 7.80 34.26
N PRO A 181 -4.50 7.48 34.30
CA PRO A 181 -3.83 6.83 33.18
C PRO A 181 -4.45 5.44 32.96
N PRO A 182 -4.83 5.08 31.73
CA PRO A 182 -5.11 3.69 31.38
C PRO A 182 -3.95 2.77 31.76
N ILE A 183 -4.26 1.55 32.19
CA ILE A 183 -3.26 0.56 32.63
C ILE A 183 -2.23 0.26 31.53
N GLU A 184 -2.66 0.26 30.27
CA GLU A 184 -1.82 0.08 29.09
C GLU A 184 -0.75 1.17 28.96
N LEU A 185 -1.01 2.36 29.48
CA LEU A 185 -0.08 3.50 29.44
C LEU A 185 0.84 3.57 30.67
N LYS A 186 0.57 2.81 31.74
CA LYS A 186 1.40 2.74 32.95
C LYS A 186 2.67 1.90 32.79
N GLY A 187 2.84 1.19 31.68
CA GLY A 187 3.99 0.31 31.46
C GLY A 187 3.86 -1.09 32.08
N ALA A 188 2.69 -1.44 32.64
CA ALA A 188 2.38 -2.75 33.21
C ALA A 188 2.64 -3.92 32.24
N GLY A 189 2.41 -3.69 30.93
CA GLY A 189 2.69 -4.67 29.88
C GLY A 189 4.13 -5.21 29.87
N ALA A 190 5.09 -4.43 30.37
CA ALA A 190 6.49 -4.84 30.48
C ALA A 190 6.76 -5.84 31.61
N PHE A 191 5.79 -6.08 32.50
CA PHE A 191 5.92 -6.91 33.70
C PHE A 191 4.79 -7.93 33.85
N THR A 192 4.08 -8.25 32.76
CA THR A 192 3.05 -9.29 32.73
C THR A 192 3.54 -10.65 33.19
N ILE A 193 4.80 -10.99 32.92
CA ILE A 193 5.41 -12.25 33.41
C ILE A 193 5.61 -12.26 34.93
N LEU A 194 5.87 -11.08 35.52
CA LEU A 194 6.00 -10.91 36.96
C LEU A 194 4.63 -10.86 37.64
N GLY A 195 3.54 -10.63 36.89
CA GLY A 195 2.18 -10.52 37.43
C GLY A 195 1.85 -9.15 38.04
N VAL A 196 2.58 -8.10 37.67
CA VAL A 196 2.41 -6.76 38.26
C VAL A 196 1.69 -5.80 37.31
N ASP A 197 0.56 -5.29 37.78
CA ASP A 197 -0.30 -4.32 37.06
C ASP A 197 0.14 -2.86 37.20
N ASP A 198 1.03 -2.55 38.15
CA ASP A 198 1.58 -1.20 38.35
C ASP A 198 3.08 -1.28 38.70
N PRO A 199 3.98 -0.73 37.87
CA PRO A 199 5.43 -0.81 38.11
C PRO A 199 5.89 -0.26 39.47
N SER A 200 5.11 0.61 40.11
CA SER A 200 5.42 1.11 41.46
C SER A 200 5.42 0.01 42.54
N HIS A 201 4.73 -1.12 42.32
CA HIS A 201 4.69 -2.24 43.25
C HIS A 201 5.89 -3.19 43.13
N ILE A 202 6.68 -3.11 42.06
CA ILE A 202 7.79 -4.04 41.76
C ILE A 202 8.76 -4.23 42.95
N PRO A 203 9.25 -3.17 43.64
CA PRO A 203 10.25 -3.36 44.70
C PRO A 203 9.78 -4.27 45.84
N PHE A 204 8.50 -4.19 46.21
CA PHE A 204 7.92 -5.04 47.26
C PHE A 204 7.46 -6.39 46.71
N TYR A 205 6.93 -6.42 45.48
CA TYR A 205 6.41 -7.63 44.85
C TYR A 205 7.50 -8.68 44.63
N VAL A 206 8.67 -8.25 44.14
CA VAL A 206 9.82 -9.13 43.89
C VAL A 206 10.28 -9.90 45.14
N ILE A 207 10.08 -9.31 46.32
CA ILE A 207 10.48 -9.92 47.60
C ILE A 207 9.37 -10.86 48.12
N THR A 208 8.11 -10.48 47.93
CA THR A 208 6.96 -11.20 48.48
C THR A 208 6.49 -12.36 47.59
N HIS A 209 6.87 -12.37 46.31
CA HIS A 209 6.43 -13.34 45.30
C HIS A 209 7.66 -13.98 44.61
N PRO A 210 8.39 -14.87 45.32
CA PRO A 210 9.65 -15.40 44.84
C PRO A 210 9.49 -16.35 43.64
N SER A 211 8.35 -17.02 43.49
CA SER A 211 8.11 -17.93 42.35
C SER A 211 7.98 -17.15 41.05
N GLU A 212 7.12 -16.13 41.05
CA GLU A 212 6.84 -15.22 39.95
C GLU A 212 8.09 -14.42 39.57
N THR A 213 8.87 -14.01 40.59
CA THR A 213 10.18 -13.39 40.39
C THR A 213 11.14 -14.33 39.66
N LEU A 214 11.18 -15.61 40.04
CA LEU A 214 12.03 -16.59 39.36
C LEU A 214 11.59 -16.82 37.91
N ASP A 215 10.29 -16.81 37.65
CA ASP A 215 9.75 -16.93 36.29
C ASP A 215 10.10 -15.71 35.44
N ALA A 216 10.01 -14.50 36.01
CA ALA A 216 10.43 -13.27 35.36
C ALA A 216 11.95 -13.26 35.05
N LEU A 217 12.79 -13.80 35.93
CA LEU A 217 14.23 -13.92 35.72
C LEU A 217 14.58 -14.95 34.63
N LYS A 218 13.82 -16.05 34.52
CA LYS A 218 14.00 -17.08 33.48
C LYS A 218 13.59 -16.59 32.10
N TYR A 219 12.61 -15.68 32.02
CA TYR A 219 12.17 -15.09 30.77
C TYR A 219 13.32 -14.35 30.09
N ASP A 220 13.67 -14.73 28.85
CA ASP A 220 14.76 -14.18 28.05
C ASP A 220 16.11 -14.09 28.79
N TRP A 221 16.38 -15.03 29.71
CA TRP A 221 17.58 -15.01 30.56
C TRP A 221 18.89 -14.90 29.75
N HIS A 222 18.94 -15.51 28.57
CA HIS A 222 20.10 -15.50 27.69
C HIS A 222 20.36 -14.11 27.07
N LEU A 223 19.30 -13.38 26.71
CA LEU A 223 19.40 -12.00 26.22
C LEU A 223 19.79 -11.04 27.35
N LYS A 224 19.18 -11.19 28.53
CA LYS A 224 19.52 -10.42 29.74
C LYS A 224 20.98 -10.62 30.13
N LEU A 225 21.47 -11.86 30.12
CA LEU A 225 22.87 -12.18 30.39
C LEU A 225 23.80 -11.58 29.34
N TYR A 226 23.45 -11.70 28.05
CA TYR A 226 24.21 -11.09 26.96
C TYR A 226 24.33 -9.57 27.12
N TYR A 227 23.25 -8.89 27.47
CA TYR A 227 23.25 -7.45 27.72
C TYR A 227 24.12 -7.06 28.92
N LEU A 228 24.08 -7.82 30.02
CA LEU A 228 24.99 -7.63 31.15
C LEU A 228 26.46 -7.82 30.73
N ILE A 229 26.76 -8.81 29.90
CA ILE A 229 28.12 -9.00 29.34
C ILE A 229 28.54 -7.75 28.57
N LEU A 230 27.68 -7.20 27.70
CA LEU A 230 27.96 -5.97 26.96
C LEU A 230 28.11 -4.73 27.84
N LEU A 231 27.39 -4.66 28.96
CA LEU A 231 27.48 -3.53 29.91
C LEU A 231 28.84 -3.47 30.61
N PHE A 232 29.36 -4.61 31.06
CA PHE A 232 30.56 -4.68 31.90
C PHE A 232 31.86 -4.95 31.14
N SER A 233 31.80 -5.67 30.00
CA SER A 233 32.99 -6.01 29.21
C SER A 233 33.81 -4.82 28.70
N PRO A 234 33.22 -3.67 28.30
CA PRO A 234 33.97 -2.50 27.83
C PRO A 234 35.03 -2.01 28.83
N THR A 235 34.84 -2.31 30.11
CA THR A 235 35.74 -1.90 31.20
C THR A 235 36.44 -3.08 31.88
N LEU A 236 36.51 -4.24 31.21
CA LEU A 236 37.11 -5.48 31.73
C LEU A 236 36.57 -5.90 33.11
N TYR A 237 35.28 -5.63 33.37
CA TYR A 237 34.63 -5.96 34.65
C TYR A 237 35.28 -5.32 35.90
N PHE A 238 36.13 -4.30 35.73
CA PHE A 238 36.79 -3.65 36.88
C PHE A 238 35.79 -3.03 37.85
N SER A 239 34.59 -2.69 37.41
CA SER A 239 33.52 -2.19 38.28
C SER A 239 33.14 -3.14 39.42
N ILE A 240 33.27 -4.46 39.22
CA ILE A 240 32.99 -5.45 40.27
C ILE A 240 33.96 -5.31 41.44
N LEU A 241 35.17 -4.79 41.21
CA LEU A 241 36.16 -4.55 42.26
C LEU A 241 35.84 -3.31 43.10
N PHE A 242 34.89 -2.46 42.70
CA PHE A 242 34.44 -1.31 43.47
C PHE A 242 32.91 -1.17 43.43
N PRO A 243 32.18 -2.14 44.01
CA PRO A 243 30.72 -2.23 43.91
C PRO A 243 30.00 -1.06 44.58
N GLU A 244 30.66 -0.30 45.46
CA GLU A 244 30.08 0.85 46.15
C GLU A 244 29.54 1.89 45.17
N LEU A 245 30.22 2.12 44.03
CA LEU A 245 29.75 3.00 42.95
C LEU A 245 28.80 2.34 41.95
N LEU A 246 28.55 1.03 42.06
CA LEU A 246 27.54 0.34 41.24
C LEU A 246 26.14 0.38 41.87
N LEU A 247 26.01 0.70 43.16
CA LEU A 247 24.71 0.81 43.83
C LEU A 247 23.67 1.62 43.05
N PRO A 248 24.00 2.78 42.43
CA PRO A 248 23.00 3.55 41.68
C PRO A 248 22.48 2.86 40.42
N ALA A 249 23.21 1.88 39.87
CA ALA A 249 22.76 1.09 38.73
C ALA A 249 21.78 -0.03 39.13
N ILE A 250 21.74 -0.41 40.41
CA ILE A 250 20.92 -1.54 40.90
C ILE A 250 19.42 -1.37 40.60
N PRO A 251 18.78 -0.20 40.87
CA PRO A 251 17.35 -0.05 40.62
C PRO A 251 16.98 -0.36 39.16
N TRP A 252 17.74 0.17 38.21
CA TRP A 252 17.48 -0.07 36.79
C TRP A 252 17.79 -1.50 36.35
N ILE A 253 18.93 -2.06 36.79
CA ILE A 253 19.28 -3.47 36.49
C ILE A 253 18.22 -4.42 37.06
N GLY A 254 17.71 -4.14 38.26
CA GLY A 254 16.63 -4.92 38.88
C GLY A 254 15.35 -4.89 38.04
N VAL A 255 14.89 -3.69 37.65
CA VAL A 255 13.72 -3.50 36.77
C VAL A 255 13.90 -4.25 35.45
N MET A 256 15.06 -4.12 34.82
CA MET A 256 15.40 -4.81 33.59
C MET A 256 15.31 -6.34 33.74
N LEU A 257 15.90 -6.90 34.81
CA LEU A 257 15.97 -8.34 35.06
C LEU A 257 14.60 -9.00 35.22
N VAL A 258 13.64 -8.30 35.83
CA VAL A 258 12.28 -8.83 36.09
C VAL A 258 11.26 -8.45 35.00
N SER A 259 11.70 -7.82 33.90
CA SER A 259 10.82 -7.44 32.80
C SER A 259 10.70 -8.52 31.70
N ASN A 260 9.57 -8.53 31.01
CA ASN A 260 9.34 -9.23 29.74
C ASN A 260 9.41 -8.27 28.53
N TYR A 261 10.12 -7.15 28.66
CA TYR A 261 10.19 -6.13 27.62
C TYR A 261 11.61 -6.03 27.03
N PRO A 262 11.86 -6.69 25.87
CA PRO A 262 13.19 -6.74 25.26
C PRO A 262 13.92 -5.40 25.12
N PRO A 263 13.23 -4.27 24.83
CA PRO A 263 13.88 -2.96 24.79
C PRO A 263 14.70 -2.58 26.04
N TYR A 264 14.36 -3.09 27.23
CA TYR A 264 15.14 -2.79 28.45
C TYR A 264 16.51 -3.50 28.51
N TYR A 265 16.66 -4.63 27.81
CA TYR A 265 17.85 -5.50 27.86
C TYR A 265 18.39 -5.85 26.48
N LEU A 266 18.18 -5.00 25.47
CA LEU A 266 18.81 -5.14 24.16
C LEU A 266 19.65 -3.90 23.84
N PRO A 267 20.78 -4.06 23.11
CA PRO A 267 21.56 -2.92 22.62
C PRO A 267 20.77 -2.14 21.56
N GLY A 268 21.16 -0.88 21.34
CA GLY A 268 20.56 -0.03 20.28
C GLY A 268 19.49 0.94 20.77
N LEU A 269 19.29 1.05 22.08
CA LEU A 269 18.26 1.84 22.73
C LEU A 269 18.83 2.71 23.86
N GLN A 270 18.00 3.59 24.40
CA GLN A 270 18.37 4.67 25.31
C GLN A 270 18.77 4.24 26.73
N TYR A 271 18.31 3.07 27.19
CA TYR A 271 18.37 2.69 28.60
C TYR A 271 19.79 2.44 29.16
N ALA A 272 20.78 2.18 28.30
CA ALA A 272 22.17 2.08 28.73
C ALA A 272 22.73 3.41 29.28
N GLY A 273 22.13 4.55 28.89
CA GLY A 273 22.46 5.87 29.42
C GLY A 273 22.25 5.97 30.95
N ILE A 274 21.28 5.22 31.48
CA ILE A 274 20.93 5.22 32.91
C ILE A 274 22.05 4.60 33.77
N VAL A 275 22.66 3.51 33.32
CA VAL A 275 23.58 2.69 34.15
C VAL A 275 25.05 2.88 33.81
N SER A 276 25.38 3.24 32.56
CA SER A 276 26.75 3.39 32.09
C SER A 276 27.63 4.35 32.93
N PRO A 277 27.19 5.55 33.35
CA PRO A 277 28.06 6.44 34.14
C PRO A 277 28.59 5.79 35.42
N PHE A 278 27.79 4.96 36.08
CA PHE A 278 28.15 4.25 37.31
C PHE A 278 29.12 3.09 37.06
N ILE A 279 28.92 2.35 35.97
CA ILE A 279 29.82 1.25 35.57
C ILE A 279 31.21 1.80 35.24
N TYR A 280 31.28 2.88 34.46
CA TYR A 280 32.55 3.51 34.09
C TYR A 280 33.26 4.14 35.30
N ALA A 281 32.52 4.89 36.14
CA ALA A 281 33.10 5.48 37.35
C ALA A 281 33.59 4.40 38.33
N SER A 282 32.78 3.37 38.58
CA SER A 282 33.16 2.23 39.43
C SER A 282 34.41 1.53 38.90
N SER A 283 34.51 1.31 37.58
CA SER A 283 35.67 0.65 36.96
C SER A 283 36.97 1.41 37.16
N ILE A 284 36.95 2.74 37.13
CA ILE A 284 38.14 3.56 37.42
C ILE A 284 38.63 3.32 38.86
N TYR A 285 37.72 3.31 39.83
CA TYR A 285 38.08 3.04 41.24
C TYR A 285 38.43 1.58 41.48
N GLY A 286 37.79 0.64 40.78
CA GLY A 286 38.10 -0.78 40.84
C GLY A 286 39.49 -1.08 40.28
N LEU A 287 39.86 -0.46 39.16
CA LEU A 287 41.23 -0.52 38.64
C LEU A 287 42.22 0.08 39.64
N LYS A 288 41.90 1.21 40.29
CA LYS A 288 42.76 1.75 41.35
C LYS A 288 42.96 0.76 42.49
N ARG A 289 41.89 0.10 42.95
CA ARG A 289 41.93 -0.91 44.02
C ARG A 289 42.79 -2.11 43.58
N PHE A 290 42.61 -2.58 42.35
CA PHE A 290 43.44 -3.65 41.77
C PHE A 290 44.94 -3.30 41.74
N LEU A 291 45.29 -2.08 41.34
CA LEU A 291 46.69 -1.64 41.28
C LEU A 291 47.30 -1.42 42.67
N SER A 292 46.51 -1.04 43.67
CA SER A 292 47.00 -0.82 45.04
C SER A 292 47.54 -2.09 45.72
N CYS A 293 47.20 -3.27 45.20
CA CYS A 293 47.71 -4.56 45.65
C CYS A 293 49.09 -4.92 45.04
N LYS A 294 49.73 -4.04 44.26
CA LYS A 294 51.02 -4.29 43.59
C LYS A 294 52.07 -3.26 44.03
N THR A 295 53.23 -3.74 44.46
CA THR A 295 54.27 -2.94 45.16
C THR A 295 55.33 -2.31 44.25
N ASN A 296 55.46 -2.72 42.98
CA ASN A 296 56.53 -2.23 42.09
C ASN A 296 56.01 -1.27 40.99
N LEU A 297 56.49 -0.02 41.00
CA LEU A 297 56.06 1.06 40.11
C LEU A 297 56.23 0.73 38.60
N THR A 298 57.35 0.11 38.23
CA THR A 298 57.64 -0.21 36.82
C THR A 298 56.66 -1.27 36.29
N TYR A 299 56.37 -2.28 37.11
CA TYR A 299 55.41 -3.34 36.81
C TYR A 299 53.99 -2.79 36.65
N THR A 300 53.61 -1.82 37.49
CA THR A 300 52.33 -1.12 37.42
C THR A 300 52.12 -0.39 36.10
N THR A 301 53.14 0.29 35.55
CA THR A 301 53.01 0.96 34.25
C THR A 301 52.83 0.00 33.08
N LEU A 302 53.53 -1.14 33.09
CA LEU A 302 53.39 -2.18 32.07
C LEU A 302 51.99 -2.83 32.11
N ILE A 303 51.49 -3.15 33.32
CA ILE A 303 50.14 -3.68 33.53
C ILE A 303 49.11 -2.70 32.99
N LEU A 304 49.24 -1.41 33.32
CA LEU A 304 48.33 -0.38 32.84
C LEU A 304 48.27 -0.31 31.31
N LYS A 305 49.41 -0.37 30.63
CA LYS A 305 49.45 -0.43 29.15
C LYS A 305 48.74 -1.67 28.59
N ARG A 306 48.95 -2.85 29.20
CA ARG A 306 48.26 -4.09 28.79
C ARG A 306 46.75 -3.99 28.99
N ILE A 307 46.32 -3.52 30.15
CA ILE A 307 44.90 -3.29 30.47
C ILE A 307 44.27 -2.31 29.47
N ALA A 308 44.94 -1.19 29.21
CA ALA A 308 44.46 -0.23 28.22
C ALA A 308 44.31 -0.85 26.83
N THR A 309 45.32 -1.62 26.41
CA THR A 309 45.29 -2.34 25.13
C THR A 309 44.12 -3.30 25.07
N LEU A 310 43.91 -4.11 26.12
CA LEU A 310 42.79 -5.06 26.20
C LEU A 310 41.43 -4.36 26.18
N ILE A 311 41.27 -3.25 26.92
CA ILE A 311 40.06 -2.43 26.88
C ILE A 311 39.79 -1.98 25.44
N LEU A 312 40.79 -1.40 24.77
CA LEU A 312 40.62 -0.90 23.40
C LEU A 312 40.33 -2.02 22.39
N VAL A 313 41.04 -3.15 22.47
CA VAL A 313 40.81 -4.31 21.60
C VAL A 313 39.40 -4.86 21.79
N LEU A 314 38.94 -5.04 23.03
CA LEU A 314 37.58 -5.53 23.29
C LEU A 314 36.53 -4.54 22.81
N ASN A 315 36.70 -3.24 23.07
CA ASN A 315 35.76 -2.22 22.57
C ASN A 315 35.74 -2.20 21.04
N MET A 316 36.87 -2.37 20.35
CA MET A 316 36.91 -2.50 18.89
C MET A 316 36.20 -3.76 18.40
N LEU A 317 36.39 -4.90 19.07
CA LEU A 317 35.68 -6.14 18.73
C LEU A 317 34.17 -5.97 18.90
N PHE A 318 33.71 -5.41 20.02
CA PHE A 318 32.29 -5.16 20.26
C PHE A 318 31.72 -4.07 19.34
N PHE A 319 32.51 -3.05 19.00
CA PHE A 319 32.13 -2.05 17.99
C PHE A 319 31.85 -2.74 16.66
N ILE A 320 32.78 -3.57 16.18
CA ILE A 320 32.66 -4.30 14.92
C ILE A 320 31.45 -5.26 14.95
N CYS A 321 31.22 -5.95 16.06
CA CYS A 321 30.20 -7.00 16.13
C CYS A 321 28.80 -6.49 16.53
N VAL A 322 28.67 -5.37 17.23
CA VAL A 322 27.40 -4.99 17.89
C VAL A 322 27.02 -3.52 17.64
N SER A 323 27.97 -2.67 17.24
CA SER A 323 27.65 -1.25 17.01
C SER A 323 26.66 -1.08 15.86
N PRO A 324 25.68 -0.17 16.00
CA PRO A 324 24.87 0.26 14.86
C PRO A 324 25.68 0.92 13.71
N LEU A 325 26.89 1.39 14.01
CA LEU A 325 27.83 1.98 13.05
C LEU A 325 28.75 0.94 12.39
N SER A 326 28.60 -0.34 12.71
CA SER A 326 29.43 -1.37 12.10
C SER A 326 29.15 -1.47 10.61
N ILE A 327 30.23 -1.58 9.82
CA ILE A 327 30.18 -1.79 8.37
C ILE A 327 29.56 -3.14 7.98
N PHE A 328 29.43 -4.06 8.94
CA PHE A 328 28.81 -5.37 8.72
C PHE A 328 27.28 -5.32 8.77
N TYR A 329 26.70 -4.23 9.30
CA TYR A 329 25.25 -4.03 9.31
C TYR A 329 24.82 -3.15 8.15
N THR A 330 23.88 -3.66 7.36
CA THR A 330 23.14 -2.87 6.37
C THR A 330 21.69 -2.70 6.80
N PRO A 331 21.01 -1.60 6.47
CA PRO A 331 19.59 -1.41 6.80
C PRO A 331 18.76 -2.65 6.42
N GLY A 332 17.91 -3.14 7.33
CA GLY A 332 17.12 -4.36 7.16
C GLY A 332 17.76 -5.66 7.64
N THR A 333 19.04 -5.67 8.05
CA THR A 333 19.74 -6.92 8.46
C THR A 333 19.69 -7.20 9.97
N TYR A 334 19.47 -6.18 10.80
CA TYR A 334 19.41 -6.35 12.25
C TYR A 334 17.95 -6.39 12.72
N ILE A 335 17.41 -7.61 12.81
CA ILE A 335 15.97 -7.87 12.95
C ILE A 335 15.46 -7.68 14.40
N TRP A 336 16.34 -7.54 15.40
CA TRP A 336 15.95 -7.67 16.80
C TRP A 336 15.35 -6.41 17.45
N VAL A 337 15.68 -5.19 17.01
CA VAL A 337 15.19 -3.96 17.65
C VAL A 337 14.95 -2.80 16.68
N ARG A 338 15.94 -2.44 15.86
CA ARG A 338 15.87 -1.34 14.89
C ARG A 338 16.87 -1.57 13.76
N ASP A 339 16.60 -1.00 12.59
CA ASP A 339 17.51 -1.08 11.46
C ASP A 339 18.86 -0.42 11.79
N TYR A 340 19.91 -1.26 11.84
CA TYR A 340 21.31 -0.83 11.91
C TYR A 340 21.87 -0.62 10.50
N GLY A 341 22.93 0.18 10.42
CA GLY A 341 23.59 0.54 9.16
C GLY A 341 23.19 1.92 8.66
N LEU A 342 24.11 2.58 7.95
CA LEU A 342 23.92 3.96 7.49
C LEU A 342 22.68 4.07 6.58
N PRO A 343 21.68 4.91 6.93
CA PRO A 343 20.49 5.06 6.13
C PRO A 343 20.79 5.81 4.83
N GLU A 344 20.12 5.43 3.75
CA GLU A 344 20.25 6.08 2.44
C GLU A 344 19.01 6.91 2.09
N ILE A 345 19.20 8.20 1.78
CA ILE A 345 18.13 9.09 1.32
C ILE A 345 17.78 8.74 -0.14
N ASN A 346 16.84 7.80 -0.28
CA ASN A 346 16.32 7.39 -1.57
C ASN A 346 15.26 8.35 -2.18
N TYR A 347 14.78 8.01 -3.38
CA TYR A 347 13.76 8.77 -4.11
C TYR A 347 12.46 9.00 -3.32
N HIS A 348 12.01 7.98 -2.60
CA HIS A 348 10.77 8.01 -1.81
C HIS A 348 10.83 9.06 -0.70
N HIS A 349 11.92 9.11 0.07
CA HIS A 349 12.11 10.16 1.08
C HIS A 349 12.03 11.57 0.49
N LYS A 350 12.63 11.80 -0.68
CA LYS A 350 12.59 13.10 -1.37
C LYS A 350 11.18 13.44 -1.85
N ALA A 351 10.41 12.46 -2.31
CA ALA A 351 9.01 12.63 -2.73
C ALA A 351 8.09 12.94 -1.54
N LEU A 352 8.21 12.18 -0.45
CA LEU A 352 7.48 12.40 0.81
C LEU A 352 7.75 13.80 1.37
N MET A 353 9.01 14.22 1.43
CA MET A 353 9.37 15.56 1.93
C MET A 353 8.82 16.69 1.05
N LYS A 354 8.61 16.48 -0.26
CA LYS A 354 7.92 17.46 -1.12
C LYS A 354 6.44 17.60 -0.72
N ILE A 355 5.77 16.50 -0.39
CA ILE A 355 4.39 16.54 0.13
C ILE A 355 4.35 17.26 1.48
N VAL A 356 5.20 16.87 2.43
CA VAL A 356 5.22 17.47 3.78
C VAL A 356 5.42 19.00 3.69
N LYS A 357 6.34 19.46 2.82
CA LYS A 357 6.61 20.89 2.62
C LYS A 357 5.46 21.66 1.93
N ALA A 358 4.53 20.98 1.28
CA ALA A 358 3.36 21.64 0.66
C ALA A 358 2.20 21.87 1.63
N ILE A 359 2.31 21.34 2.85
CA ILE A 359 1.34 21.59 3.92
C ILE A 359 1.65 22.97 4.54
N PRO A 360 0.68 23.89 4.61
CA PRO A 360 0.87 25.17 5.29
C PRO A 360 1.23 24.98 6.76
N GLY A 361 2.17 25.78 7.29
CA GLY A 361 2.76 25.57 8.60
C GLY A 361 1.80 25.62 9.81
N GLU A 362 0.68 26.34 9.69
CA GLU A 362 -0.30 26.49 10.78
C GLU A 362 -1.50 25.52 10.68
N SER A 363 -1.58 24.75 9.59
CA SER A 363 -2.72 23.88 9.33
C SER A 363 -2.85 22.77 10.37
N THR A 364 -4.08 22.35 10.66
CA THR A 364 -4.31 21.17 11.52
C THR A 364 -4.09 19.88 10.73
N VAL A 365 -3.14 19.04 11.13
CA VAL A 365 -2.70 17.86 10.33
C VAL A 365 -2.83 16.58 11.15
N LEU A 366 -3.34 15.51 10.54
CA LEU A 366 -3.25 14.14 11.07
C LEU A 366 -2.35 13.29 10.19
N THR A 367 -1.51 12.46 10.80
CA THR A 367 -0.54 11.64 10.07
C THR A 367 -0.18 10.34 10.80
N GLN A 368 0.60 9.48 10.14
CA GLN A 368 1.28 8.33 10.73
C GLN A 368 2.51 8.73 11.56
N ASP A 369 2.92 7.85 12.45
CA ASP A 369 4.03 8.00 13.40
C ASP A 369 5.37 8.31 12.75
N ARG A 370 5.70 7.71 11.61
CA ARG A 370 6.99 7.93 10.93
C ARG A 370 7.08 9.26 10.20
N ILE A 371 5.94 9.88 9.89
CA ILE A 371 5.87 11.18 9.22
C ILE A 371 5.78 12.32 10.25
N PHE A 372 5.12 12.06 11.39
CA PHE A 372 4.86 13.04 12.44
C PHE A 372 6.07 13.88 12.89
N PRO A 373 7.29 13.32 13.08
CA PRO A 373 8.45 14.10 13.50
C PRO A 373 8.88 15.16 12.46
N HIS A 374 8.54 14.98 11.19
CA HIS A 374 8.79 15.98 10.14
C HIS A 374 7.81 17.17 10.18
N LEU A 375 6.76 17.07 11.00
CA LEU A 375 5.79 18.12 11.29
C LEU A 375 5.96 18.70 12.70
N ALA A 376 7.07 18.41 13.39
CA ALA A 376 7.27 18.77 14.81
C ALA A 376 7.18 20.26 15.12
N ASN A 377 7.40 21.15 14.13
CA ASN A 377 7.23 22.60 14.31
C ASN A 377 5.78 23.07 14.30
N ASN A 378 4.84 22.19 13.93
CA ASN A 378 3.42 22.50 13.88
C ASN A 378 2.74 21.96 15.15
N ILE A 379 2.36 22.86 16.05
CA ILE A 379 1.65 22.52 17.30
C ILE A 379 0.26 21.88 17.06
N ASN A 380 -0.29 22.05 15.84
CA ASN A 380 -1.55 21.46 15.38
C ASN A 380 -1.34 20.15 14.59
N ALA A 381 -0.15 19.54 14.64
CA ALA A 381 0.08 18.20 14.12
C ALA A 381 -0.38 17.15 15.14
N TYR A 382 -1.01 16.09 14.64
CA TYR A 382 -1.48 14.94 15.41
C TYR A 382 -1.03 13.65 14.73
N VAL A 383 -0.92 12.59 15.53
CA VAL A 383 -0.44 11.29 15.09
C VAL A 383 -1.45 10.21 15.45
N LEU A 384 -1.74 9.32 14.50
CA LEU A 384 -2.29 8.01 14.81
C LEU A 384 -1.11 7.05 15.04
N PRO A 385 -0.84 6.61 16.28
CA PRO A 385 0.25 5.67 16.56
C PRO A 385 -0.02 4.33 15.88
N PRO A 386 1.01 3.53 15.55
CA PRO A 386 0.82 2.24 14.91
C PRO A 386 0.05 1.29 15.83
N VAL A 387 -0.72 0.38 15.23
CA VAL A 387 -1.42 -0.67 15.97
C VAL A 387 -0.38 -1.62 16.57
N THR A 388 -0.26 -1.61 17.89
CA THR A 388 0.62 -2.52 18.64
C THR A 388 -0.21 -3.33 19.61
N ALA A 389 0.27 -4.53 19.99
CA ALA A 389 -0.40 -5.37 21.00
C ALA A 389 -0.66 -4.60 22.32
N ARG A 390 0.21 -3.63 22.66
CA ARG A 390 0.04 -2.76 23.82
C ARG A 390 -1.17 -1.82 23.70
N LEU A 391 -1.42 -1.29 22.50
CA LEU A 391 -2.46 -0.28 22.28
C LEU A 391 -3.80 -0.89 21.81
N GLU A 392 -3.82 -2.15 21.39
CA GLU A 392 -4.99 -2.82 20.83
C GLU A 392 -6.27 -2.62 21.67
N LYS A 393 -6.18 -2.80 23.00
CA LYS A 393 -7.32 -2.65 23.93
C LYS A 393 -7.88 -1.24 24.04
N ILE A 394 -7.08 -0.22 23.72
CA ILE A 394 -7.47 1.20 23.82
C ILE A 394 -7.55 1.89 22.46
N TYR A 395 -7.28 1.18 21.37
CA TYR A 395 -7.12 1.78 20.05
C TYR A 395 -8.41 2.44 19.55
N GLY A 396 -9.57 1.82 19.82
CA GLY A 396 -10.88 2.42 19.51
C GLY A 396 -11.07 3.79 20.19
N LYS A 397 -10.67 3.91 21.47
CA LYS A 397 -10.71 5.19 22.19
C LYS A 397 -9.76 6.22 21.55
N ILE A 398 -8.59 5.80 21.03
CA ILE A 398 -7.63 6.70 20.36
C ILE A 398 -8.30 7.31 19.13
N ILE A 399 -8.95 6.48 18.33
CA ILE A 399 -9.69 6.92 17.16
C ILE A 399 -10.81 7.88 17.56
N GLU A 400 -11.60 7.56 18.58
CA GLU A 400 -12.69 8.42 19.07
C GLU A 400 -12.19 9.80 19.51
N GLU A 401 -11.10 9.89 20.27
CA GLU A 401 -10.51 11.16 20.68
C GLU A 401 -9.98 11.95 19.47
N LEU A 402 -9.28 11.28 18.55
CA LEU A 402 -8.79 11.92 17.33
C LEU A 402 -9.95 12.39 16.43
N LYS A 403 -11.09 11.70 16.42
CA LYS A 403 -12.28 12.11 15.65
C LYS A 403 -12.90 13.42 16.15
N LYS A 404 -12.63 13.84 17.39
CA LYS A 404 -13.12 15.12 17.94
C LYS A 404 -12.43 16.34 17.32
N VAL A 405 -11.25 16.15 16.71
CA VAL A 405 -10.48 17.22 16.07
C VAL A 405 -10.88 17.36 14.60
N ASN A 406 -10.89 18.60 14.13
CA ASN A 406 -11.19 18.97 12.75
C ASN A 406 -9.89 19.22 11.98
N TYR A 407 -9.34 18.16 11.39
CA TYR A 407 -8.11 18.29 10.58
C TYR A 407 -8.39 19.03 9.26
N GLU A 408 -7.43 19.81 8.81
CA GLU A 408 -7.42 20.41 7.47
C GLU A 408 -6.75 19.48 6.47
N PHE A 409 -5.68 18.81 6.89
CA PHE A 409 -4.91 17.88 6.07
C PHE A 409 -4.75 16.53 6.75
N ILE A 410 -4.74 15.48 5.94
CA ILE A 410 -4.35 14.13 6.36
C ILE A 410 -3.28 13.67 5.38
N ILE A 411 -2.15 13.22 5.88
CA ILE A 411 -1.08 12.62 5.07
C ILE A 411 -0.88 11.17 5.49
N VAL A 412 -0.80 10.29 4.50
CA VAL A 412 -0.55 8.85 4.71
C VAL A 412 0.48 8.37 3.70
N ASP A 413 1.29 7.41 4.12
CA ASP A 413 2.26 6.68 3.34
C ASP A 413 2.04 5.17 3.50
N PRO A 414 1.25 4.57 2.60
CA PRO A 414 0.92 3.15 2.68
C PRO A 414 2.14 2.23 2.47
N LEU A 415 3.26 2.75 1.92
CA LEU A 415 4.47 1.94 1.73
C LEU A 415 5.27 1.76 3.02
N MET A 416 5.09 2.66 4.00
CA MET A 416 5.74 2.55 5.30
C MET A 416 4.95 1.67 6.27
N ASP A 417 3.63 1.88 6.32
CA ASP A 417 2.69 1.13 7.16
C ASP A 417 1.29 1.18 6.51
N ILE A 418 0.95 0.11 5.80
CA ILE A 418 -0.33 -0.01 5.09
C ILE A 418 -1.52 -0.08 6.04
N ASP A 419 -1.38 -0.73 7.20
CA ASP A 419 -2.51 -0.98 8.10
C ASP A 419 -2.96 0.32 8.77
N THR A 420 -2.02 1.12 9.26
CA THR A 420 -2.33 2.45 9.81
C THR A 420 -2.80 3.42 8.72
N ALA A 421 -2.25 3.33 7.49
CA ALA A 421 -2.72 4.15 6.37
C ALA A 421 -4.17 3.82 5.98
N VAL A 422 -4.53 2.53 5.87
CA VAL A 422 -5.90 2.07 5.57
C VAL A 422 -6.87 2.57 6.63
N LEU A 423 -6.47 2.48 7.90
CA LEU A 423 -7.30 2.95 9.02
C LEU A 423 -7.51 4.46 8.98
N LEU A 424 -6.46 5.26 8.71
CA LEU A 424 -6.58 6.70 8.53
C LEU A 424 -7.52 7.06 7.37
N VAL A 425 -7.42 6.35 6.25
CA VAL A 425 -8.30 6.60 5.09
C VAL A 425 -9.75 6.25 5.41
N ASN A 426 -10.01 5.08 6.01
CA ASN A 426 -11.36 4.65 6.36
C ASN A 426 -12.01 5.57 7.41
N GLU A 427 -11.33 5.80 8.53
CA GLU A 427 -11.92 6.47 9.69
C GLU A 427 -11.96 8.00 9.56
N PHE A 428 -11.09 8.60 8.73
CA PHE A 428 -10.95 10.07 8.66
C PHE A 428 -11.13 10.66 7.27
N VAL A 429 -10.72 9.99 6.20
CA VAL A 429 -10.80 10.54 4.83
C VAL A 429 -12.20 10.33 4.24
N ILE A 430 -12.69 9.08 4.26
CA ILE A 430 -13.99 8.72 3.65
C ILE A 430 -15.15 9.31 4.44
N GLU A 431 -15.14 9.19 5.77
CA GLU A 431 -16.25 9.67 6.62
C GLU A 431 -16.44 11.19 6.58
N LYS A 432 -15.38 11.97 6.34
CA LYS A 432 -15.37 13.43 6.54
C LYS A 432 -15.11 14.25 5.27
N ASN A 433 -15.39 13.72 4.08
CA ASN A 433 -15.34 14.43 2.79
C ASN A 433 -13.98 15.11 2.49
N TYR A 434 -12.90 14.33 2.50
CA TYR A 434 -11.58 14.80 2.07
C TYR A 434 -11.35 14.56 0.57
N SER A 435 -10.63 15.48 -0.08
CA SER A 435 -10.18 15.35 -1.47
C SER A 435 -8.68 15.10 -1.54
N LEU A 436 -8.25 14.24 -2.47
CA LEU A 436 -6.83 14.02 -2.75
C LEU A 436 -6.23 15.27 -3.42
N VAL A 437 -5.20 15.85 -2.78
CA VAL A 437 -4.50 17.05 -3.28
C VAL A 437 -3.00 16.82 -3.51
N GLY A 438 -2.46 15.67 -3.10
CA GLY A 438 -1.08 15.28 -3.39
C GLY A 438 -0.95 13.78 -3.57
N PHE A 439 -0.21 13.38 -4.60
CA PHE A 439 0.23 12.02 -4.86
C PHE A 439 1.75 12.07 -5.11
N ALA A 440 2.56 11.43 -4.27
CA ALA A 440 4.00 11.41 -4.47
C ALA A 440 4.62 10.10 -4.01
N ASP A 441 5.07 9.32 -4.99
CA ASP A 441 5.72 8.03 -4.76
C ASP A 441 4.96 7.08 -3.83
N GLY A 442 3.62 7.05 -3.97
CA GLY A 442 2.73 6.22 -3.17
C GLY A 442 2.15 6.94 -1.94
N ALA A 443 2.81 7.99 -1.44
CA ALA A 443 2.27 8.82 -0.36
C ALA A 443 1.12 9.71 -0.86
N LEU A 444 0.11 9.86 -0.01
CA LEU A 444 -1.16 10.53 -0.31
C LEU A 444 -1.36 11.70 0.64
N LEU A 445 -1.67 12.86 0.10
CA LEU A 445 -2.08 14.05 0.86
C LEU A 445 -3.53 14.38 0.55
N PHE A 446 -4.32 14.45 1.60
CA PHE A 446 -5.73 14.77 1.56
C PHE A 446 -5.97 16.13 2.20
N LYS A 447 -6.87 16.92 1.63
CA LYS A 447 -7.36 18.18 2.19
C LYS A 447 -8.87 18.08 2.43
N ARG A 448 -9.34 18.62 3.55
CA ARG A 448 -10.76 18.66 3.89
C ARG A 448 -11.53 19.56 2.93
N GLY A 449 -12.69 19.11 2.47
CA GLY A 449 -13.53 19.84 1.51
C GLY A 449 -13.40 19.33 0.08
N ARG A 450 -14.16 19.93 -0.84
CA ARG A 450 -14.22 19.50 -2.25
C ARG A 450 -13.11 20.12 -3.11
N GLY A 451 -12.53 19.30 -3.99
CA GLY A 451 -12.13 19.71 -5.34
C GLY A 451 -11.01 20.74 -5.43
N GLU A 452 -9.80 20.35 -5.03
CA GLU A 452 -8.60 21.02 -5.53
C GLU A 452 -7.92 20.14 -6.58
N ASN A 453 -7.27 20.76 -7.56
CA ASN A 453 -6.32 20.06 -8.42
C ASN A 453 -5.16 19.53 -7.56
N LEU A 454 -4.53 18.45 -8.02
CA LEU A 454 -3.31 17.96 -7.39
C LEU A 454 -2.27 19.09 -7.35
N ARG A 455 -1.87 19.49 -6.15
CA ARG A 455 -0.75 20.39 -5.92
C ARG A 455 0.57 19.68 -6.22
N ILE A 456 0.61 18.37 -5.97
CA ILE A 456 1.77 17.51 -6.20
C ILE A 456 1.30 16.23 -6.88
N ASN A 457 1.94 15.90 -8.01
CA ASN A 457 1.72 14.63 -8.71
C ASN A 457 3.07 14.07 -9.18
N ILE A 458 3.69 13.25 -8.33
CA ILE A 458 4.98 12.60 -8.57
C ILE A 458 4.70 11.09 -8.71
N PRO A 459 4.98 10.47 -9.87
CA PRO A 459 4.76 9.05 -10.07
C PRO A 459 5.45 8.19 -9.02
N ALA A 460 4.80 7.08 -8.67
CA ALA A 460 5.40 6.06 -7.83
C ALA A 460 6.22 5.08 -8.63
N ILE A 461 7.40 4.74 -8.12
CA ILE A 461 8.32 3.80 -8.77
C ILE A 461 8.66 2.69 -7.79
N PHE A 462 8.08 1.52 -8.01
CA PHE A 462 8.30 0.34 -7.21
C PHE A 462 9.44 -0.48 -7.81
N TYR A 463 10.57 -0.50 -7.11
CA TYR A 463 11.71 -1.34 -7.46
C TYR A 463 11.62 -2.69 -6.73
N SER A 464 12.61 -3.56 -6.96
CA SER A 464 12.66 -4.89 -6.37
C SER A 464 12.58 -4.91 -4.83
N LYS A 465 13.00 -3.83 -4.14
CA LYS A 465 12.92 -3.71 -2.67
C LYS A 465 11.49 -3.47 -2.14
N ASN A 466 10.60 -2.98 -3.00
CA ASN A 466 9.21 -2.68 -2.66
C ASN A 466 8.31 -3.91 -2.92
N LEU A 467 8.77 -4.85 -3.73
CA LEU A 467 7.99 -5.98 -4.21
C LEU A 467 8.43 -7.28 -3.53
N ILE A 468 7.51 -8.24 -3.44
CA ILE A 468 7.80 -9.57 -2.92
C ILE A 468 8.13 -10.49 -4.12
N PRO A 469 9.38 -11.01 -4.22
CA PRO A 469 9.78 -11.92 -5.28
C PRO A 469 9.28 -13.34 -4.97
N ALA A 470 8.01 -13.63 -5.29
CA ALA A 470 7.34 -14.88 -4.96
C ALA A 470 7.98 -16.11 -5.62
N GLY A 471 7.95 -16.17 -6.95
CA GLY A 471 8.63 -17.16 -7.79
C GLY A 471 9.87 -16.60 -8.48
N GLY A 472 10.07 -15.28 -8.43
CA GLY A 472 11.30 -14.64 -8.85
C GLY A 472 12.36 -14.61 -7.73
N ARG A 473 13.54 -14.12 -8.06
CA ARG A 473 14.63 -13.84 -7.10
C ARG A 473 15.26 -12.50 -7.38
N ILE A 474 15.80 -11.86 -6.35
CA ILE A 474 16.60 -10.64 -6.55
C ILE A 474 17.90 -11.04 -7.27
N ALA A 475 18.19 -10.35 -8.37
CA ALA A 475 19.43 -10.52 -9.14
C ALA A 475 20.02 -9.16 -9.52
N TYR A 476 21.30 -9.18 -9.92
CA TYR A 476 21.99 -7.99 -10.39
C TYR A 476 22.02 -7.93 -11.92
N ASP A 477 21.71 -6.77 -12.47
CA ASP A 477 21.75 -6.48 -13.90
C ASP A 477 22.18 -5.02 -14.11
N PRO A 478 23.40 -4.75 -14.61
CA PRO A 478 23.91 -3.39 -14.77
C PRO A 478 23.16 -2.57 -15.83
N THR A 479 22.32 -3.20 -16.66
CA THR A 479 21.50 -2.51 -17.67
C THR A 479 20.16 -2.02 -17.09
N SER A 480 19.85 -2.37 -15.84
CA SER A 480 18.65 -1.92 -15.13
C SER A 480 18.84 -0.55 -14.48
N THR A 481 17.76 0.06 -13.99
CA THR A 481 17.80 1.41 -13.44
C THR A 481 18.61 1.51 -12.14
N THR A 482 18.56 0.46 -11.31
CA THR A 482 19.21 0.45 -9.98
C THR A 482 20.28 -0.64 -9.83
N GLY A 483 20.52 -1.42 -10.88
CA GLY A 483 21.33 -2.62 -10.82
C GLY A 483 20.64 -3.83 -10.19
N LYS A 484 19.60 -3.65 -9.36
CA LYS A 484 18.83 -4.77 -8.75
C LYS A 484 17.51 -4.99 -9.47
N ILE A 485 17.20 -6.23 -9.81
CA ILE A 485 15.98 -6.64 -10.54
C ILE A 485 15.35 -7.89 -9.92
N ILE A 486 14.10 -8.19 -10.27
CA ILE A 486 13.49 -9.49 -9.99
C ILE A 486 13.64 -10.37 -11.22
N ALA A 487 14.32 -11.50 -11.09
CA ALA A 487 14.54 -12.49 -12.15
C ALA A 487 13.70 -13.75 -11.91
N PHE A 488 12.96 -14.18 -12.92
CA PHE A 488 12.32 -15.50 -12.98
C PHE A 488 13.16 -16.45 -13.83
N LYS A 489 13.37 -17.66 -13.33
CA LYS A 489 14.05 -18.73 -14.07
C LYS A 489 13.20 -20.01 -14.08
N PRO A 490 12.77 -20.50 -15.26
CA PRO A 490 11.84 -21.63 -15.40
C PRO A 490 12.20 -22.91 -14.63
N MET A 491 13.50 -23.22 -14.50
CA MET A 491 13.97 -24.48 -13.93
C MET A 491 13.99 -24.52 -12.40
N TYR A 492 13.78 -23.39 -11.71
CA TYR A 492 13.96 -23.31 -10.26
C TYR A 492 12.67 -23.14 -9.46
N TYR A 493 11.56 -22.69 -10.08
CA TYR A 493 10.34 -22.33 -9.35
C TYR A 493 9.08 -22.59 -10.19
N HIS A 494 8.33 -23.65 -9.88
CA HIS A 494 6.95 -23.80 -10.34
C HIS A 494 6.02 -22.97 -9.44
N ARG A 495 5.92 -21.67 -9.72
CA ARG A 495 4.92 -20.80 -9.11
C ARG A 495 4.22 -19.98 -10.18
N ASP A 496 2.91 -19.87 -10.03
CA ASP A 496 2.06 -19.06 -10.92
C ASP A 496 2.28 -17.56 -10.72
N VAL A 497 3.03 -17.13 -9.70
CA VAL A 497 3.32 -15.71 -9.42
C VAL A 497 4.82 -15.51 -9.35
N ILE A 498 5.34 -14.61 -10.17
CA ILE A 498 6.75 -14.21 -10.18
C ILE A 498 7.00 -13.15 -9.08
N TRP A 499 6.18 -12.10 -9.06
CA TRP A 499 6.26 -10.98 -8.12
C TRP A 499 4.87 -10.45 -7.79
N PHE A 500 4.73 -9.81 -6.62
CA PHE A 500 3.55 -9.03 -6.23
C PHE A 500 3.94 -7.91 -5.24
N GLY A 501 2.98 -7.05 -4.87
CA GLY A 501 3.20 -5.91 -3.98
C GLY A 501 3.18 -4.55 -4.70
N PRO A 502 3.55 -3.43 -4.04
CA PRO A 502 4.02 -3.33 -2.64
C PRO A 502 2.92 -3.33 -1.56
N TYR A 503 1.65 -3.61 -1.91
CA TYR A 503 0.48 -3.26 -1.11
C TYR A 503 0.37 -1.75 -0.92
N THR A 504 -0.54 -1.12 -1.67
CA THR A 504 -0.80 0.32 -1.57
C THR A 504 -2.29 0.62 -1.51
N ILE A 505 -2.62 1.89 -1.39
CA ILE A 505 -3.98 2.42 -1.47
C ILE A 505 -4.10 3.19 -2.79
N LEU A 506 -5.12 2.89 -3.58
CA LEU A 506 -5.48 3.70 -4.74
C LEU A 506 -6.77 4.46 -4.46
N PRO A 507 -6.71 5.80 -4.27
CA PRO A 507 -7.89 6.63 -4.30
C PRO A 507 -8.65 6.52 -5.63
N PRO A 508 -9.95 6.87 -5.67
CA PRO A 508 -10.69 6.87 -6.92
C PRO A 508 -10.06 7.77 -8.00
N GLY A 509 -10.00 7.27 -9.23
CA GLY A 509 -9.52 8.01 -10.40
C GLY A 509 -8.79 7.14 -11.41
N LEU A 510 -8.18 7.77 -12.41
CA LEU A 510 -7.51 7.11 -13.53
C LEU A 510 -6.02 6.89 -13.23
N TYR A 511 -5.54 5.68 -13.49
CA TYR A 511 -4.15 5.28 -13.26
C TYR A 511 -3.52 4.67 -14.51
N LYS A 512 -2.20 4.82 -14.59
CA LYS A 512 -1.35 4.15 -15.56
C LYS A 512 -0.24 3.41 -14.83
N ALA A 513 -0.23 2.08 -14.92
CA ALA A 513 0.81 1.21 -14.39
C ALA A 513 1.70 0.73 -15.53
N THR A 514 3.01 1.00 -15.45
CA THR A 514 3.99 0.63 -16.47
C THR A 514 5.03 -0.30 -15.87
N PHE A 515 5.11 -1.52 -16.41
CA PHE A 515 6.07 -2.55 -16.03
C PHE A 515 7.24 -2.51 -17.01
N ARG A 516 8.46 -2.32 -16.51
CA ARG A 516 9.67 -2.38 -17.34
C ARG A 516 10.26 -3.79 -17.28
N ILE A 517 10.11 -4.54 -18.37
CA ILE A 517 10.38 -5.98 -18.45
C ILE A 517 11.43 -6.27 -19.52
N LYS A 518 12.26 -7.30 -19.27
CA LYS A 518 13.22 -7.86 -20.24
C LYS A 518 13.11 -9.38 -20.25
N VAL A 519 13.43 -10.00 -21.38
CA VAL A 519 13.46 -11.48 -21.54
C VAL A 519 14.78 -11.93 -22.16
N ASN A 520 15.20 -13.16 -21.85
CA ASN A 520 16.40 -13.76 -22.43
C ASN A 520 16.05 -14.77 -23.53
N GLY A 521 16.07 -14.32 -24.79
CA GLY A 521 15.69 -15.12 -25.94
C GLY A 521 14.31 -14.75 -26.49
N SER A 522 14.02 -15.21 -27.70
CA SER A 522 12.71 -15.07 -28.34
C SER A 522 11.81 -16.22 -27.93
N VAL A 523 10.59 -15.92 -27.48
CA VAL A 523 9.57 -16.94 -27.19
C VAL A 523 8.36 -16.72 -28.08
N ASP A 524 7.96 -17.75 -28.81
CA ASP A 524 6.66 -17.76 -29.47
C ASP A 524 5.56 -18.08 -28.45
N GLY A 525 4.56 -17.20 -28.36
CA GLY A 525 3.36 -17.37 -27.53
C GLY A 525 3.33 -16.50 -26.26
N LEU A 526 2.46 -16.87 -25.32
CA LEU A 526 2.26 -16.15 -24.06
C LEU A 526 3.54 -16.21 -23.21
N LEU A 527 4.01 -15.04 -22.78
CA LEU A 527 5.19 -14.87 -21.94
C LEU A 527 4.81 -14.85 -20.45
N LEU A 528 3.89 -13.96 -20.08
CA LEU A 528 3.30 -13.86 -18.74
C LEU A 528 2.02 -13.03 -18.79
N THR A 529 1.28 -13.00 -17.70
CA THR A 529 0.17 -12.08 -17.47
C THR A 529 0.58 -11.03 -16.44
N LEU A 530 0.30 -9.76 -16.75
CA LEU A 530 0.44 -8.65 -15.81
C LEU A 530 -0.93 -8.26 -15.29
N ASP A 531 -1.07 -8.09 -13.98
CA ASP A 531 -2.33 -7.61 -13.41
C ASP A 531 -2.15 -6.60 -12.28
N VAL A 532 -3.24 -5.89 -12.01
CA VAL A 532 -3.43 -5.05 -10.84
C VAL A 532 -4.67 -5.54 -10.12
N VAL A 533 -4.51 -5.86 -8.86
CA VAL A 533 -5.56 -6.42 -8.01
C VAL A 533 -5.63 -5.67 -6.69
N SER A 534 -6.79 -5.68 -6.05
CA SER A 534 -7.00 -5.14 -4.72
C SER A 534 -7.55 -6.19 -3.76
N ASN A 535 -7.70 -5.82 -2.50
CA ASN A 535 -8.20 -6.69 -1.43
C ASN A 535 -7.37 -7.98 -1.30
N ARG A 536 -6.03 -7.84 -1.32
CA ARG A 536 -5.07 -8.95 -1.21
C ARG A 536 -5.32 -10.02 -2.29
N GLY A 537 -5.43 -9.57 -3.53
CA GLY A 537 -5.63 -10.43 -4.70
C GLY A 537 -7.06 -10.92 -4.95
N LYS A 538 -8.04 -10.53 -4.15
CA LYS A 538 -9.43 -11.00 -4.28
C LYS A 538 -10.26 -10.26 -5.34
N LYS A 539 -9.88 -9.02 -5.67
CA LYS A 539 -10.59 -8.19 -6.66
C LYS A 539 -9.66 -7.80 -7.79
N LEU A 540 -10.00 -8.18 -9.01
CA LEU A 540 -9.27 -7.79 -10.21
C LEU A 540 -9.63 -6.35 -10.60
N LEU A 541 -8.62 -5.49 -10.81
CA LEU A 541 -8.83 -4.12 -11.33
C LEU A 541 -8.53 -4.05 -12.83
N ILE A 542 -7.42 -4.65 -13.27
CA ILE A 542 -7.06 -4.77 -14.69
C ILE A 542 -6.04 -5.90 -14.86
N LEU A 543 -6.01 -6.53 -16.03
CA LEU A 543 -4.88 -7.37 -16.43
C LEU A 543 -4.59 -7.24 -17.92
N ARG A 544 -3.41 -7.69 -18.33
CA ARG A 544 -2.95 -7.74 -19.71
C ARG A 544 -2.03 -8.96 -19.91
N ASN A 545 -2.30 -9.73 -20.96
CA ASN A 545 -1.40 -10.79 -21.40
C ASN A 545 -0.24 -10.19 -22.21
N VAL A 546 0.98 -10.64 -21.94
CA VAL A 546 2.20 -10.21 -22.63
C VAL A 546 2.74 -11.39 -23.42
N TYR A 547 3.06 -11.16 -24.69
CA TYR A 547 3.58 -12.20 -25.60
C TYR A 547 5.04 -11.98 -25.92
N GLY A 548 5.77 -13.05 -26.21
CA GLY A 548 7.22 -12.99 -26.41
C GLY A 548 7.65 -12.27 -27.70
N ASP A 549 6.75 -12.05 -28.66
CA ASP A 549 6.98 -11.20 -29.84
C ASP A 549 6.93 -9.69 -29.52
N GLU A 550 6.38 -9.31 -28.36
CA GLU A 550 6.30 -7.92 -27.92
C GLU A 550 7.60 -7.42 -27.28
N ILE A 551 8.48 -8.33 -26.84
CA ILE A 551 9.70 -8.01 -26.11
C ILE A 551 10.88 -8.57 -26.89
N PRO A 552 11.65 -7.73 -27.61
CA PRO A 552 12.88 -8.15 -28.23
C PRO A 552 13.83 -8.74 -27.18
N SER A 553 14.50 -9.83 -27.57
CA SER A 553 15.47 -10.51 -26.71
C SER A 553 16.49 -9.50 -26.13
N ASN A 554 16.75 -9.62 -24.84
CA ASN A 554 17.72 -8.82 -24.09
C ASN A 554 17.50 -7.29 -24.13
N THR A 555 16.28 -6.84 -24.43
CA THR A 555 15.91 -5.42 -24.45
C THR A 555 14.86 -5.10 -23.39
N TRP A 556 15.03 -3.99 -22.66
CA TRP A 556 14.03 -3.49 -21.72
C TRP A 556 12.88 -2.82 -22.46
N VAL A 557 11.66 -3.31 -22.23
CA VAL A 557 10.43 -2.80 -22.83
C VAL A 557 9.45 -2.39 -21.74
N ASN A 558 8.74 -1.28 -21.99
CA ASN A 558 7.69 -0.79 -21.10
C ASN A 558 6.33 -1.34 -21.53
N ILE A 559 5.71 -2.13 -20.65
CA ILE A 559 4.35 -2.65 -20.83
C ILE A 559 3.41 -1.87 -19.92
N THR A 560 2.48 -1.14 -20.51
CA THR A 560 1.54 -0.27 -19.78
C THR A 560 0.15 -0.87 -19.71
N LEU A 561 -0.48 -0.74 -18.53
CA LEU A 561 -1.90 -0.96 -18.26
C LEU A 561 -2.51 0.37 -17.79
N THR A 562 -3.63 0.77 -18.38
CA THR A 562 -4.40 1.95 -17.98
C THR A 562 -5.74 1.48 -17.43
N PHE A 563 -6.10 1.93 -16.23
CA PHE A 563 -7.31 1.47 -15.54
C PHE A 563 -7.86 2.56 -14.64
N TYR A 564 -9.17 2.52 -14.41
CA TYR A 564 -9.86 3.46 -13.55
C TYR A 564 -10.35 2.74 -12.30
N VAL A 565 -10.35 3.46 -11.19
CA VAL A 565 -10.75 2.97 -9.89
C VAL A 565 -11.93 3.80 -9.40
N ASN A 566 -13.09 3.17 -9.17
CA ASN A 566 -14.35 3.86 -8.83
C ASN A 566 -14.47 4.22 -7.33
N SER A 567 -13.78 3.48 -6.47
CA SER A 567 -13.80 3.59 -5.01
C SER A 567 -12.39 3.47 -4.46
N TYR A 568 -12.15 3.80 -3.19
CA TYR A 568 -10.85 3.52 -2.60
C TYR A 568 -10.55 2.01 -2.66
N GLU A 569 -9.41 1.65 -3.24
CA GLU A 569 -8.94 0.27 -3.31
C GLU A 569 -7.78 0.09 -2.34
N TYR A 570 -7.89 -0.93 -1.49
CA TYR A 570 -6.93 -1.22 -0.43
C TYR A 570 -6.13 -2.47 -0.73
N TYR A 571 -4.91 -2.53 -0.17
CA TYR A 571 -3.99 -3.65 -0.36
C TYR A 571 -3.80 -3.98 -1.85
N VAL A 572 -3.55 -2.93 -2.65
CA VAL A 572 -3.38 -3.04 -4.10
C VAL A 572 -2.02 -3.63 -4.43
N GLU A 573 -2.00 -4.62 -5.31
CA GLU A 573 -0.81 -5.34 -5.76
C GLU A 573 -0.66 -5.22 -7.28
N PHE A 574 0.59 -5.10 -7.72
CA PHE A 574 0.98 -5.14 -9.13
C PHE A 574 1.76 -6.42 -9.36
N ARG A 575 1.23 -7.36 -10.14
CA ARG A 575 1.76 -8.73 -10.20
C ARG A 575 2.18 -9.13 -11.60
N GLY A 576 3.17 -10.00 -11.64
CA GLY A 576 3.52 -10.79 -12.82
C GLY A 576 3.18 -12.24 -12.52
N ILE A 577 2.22 -12.80 -13.25
CA ILE A 577 1.66 -14.14 -13.02
C ILE A 577 1.71 -14.99 -14.29
N ASN A 578 1.49 -16.29 -14.14
CA ASN A 578 1.46 -17.30 -15.20
C ASN A 578 2.66 -17.20 -16.17
N PRO A 579 3.90 -17.21 -15.65
CA PRO A 579 5.08 -17.15 -16.51
C PRO A 579 5.18 -18.39 -17.43
N THR A 580 5.68 -18.17 -18.63
CA THR A 580 6.12 -19.26 -19.51
C THR A 580 7.32 -19.99 -18.92
N ASN A 581 7.45 -21.28 -19.22
CA ASN A 581 8.59 -22.10 -18.83
C ASN A 581 9.73 -22.09 -19.86
N ARG A 582 9.64 -21.26 -20.90
CA ARG A 582 10.56 -21.28 -22.06
C ARG A 582 11.72 -20.27 -21.99
N THR A 583 11.61 -19.23 -21.17
CA THR A 583 12.61 -18.15 -21.08
C THR A 583 12.73 -17.60 -19.65
N GLU A 584 13.85 -16.96 -19.36
CA GLU A 584 13.98 -16.09 -18.19
C GLU A 584 13.24 -14.76 -18.43
N ILE A 585 12.62 -14.24 -17.36
CA ILE A 585 11.88 -12.97 -17.36
C ILE A 585 12.46 -12.09 -16.25
N TYR A 586 12.74 -10.83 -16.56
CA TYR A 586 13.30 -9.86 -15.62
C TYR A 586 12.38 -8.65 -15.48
N LEU A 587 12.17 -8.19 -14.25
CA LEU A 587 11.47 -6.95 -13.93
C LEU A 587 12.45 -5.94 -13.32
N ASP A 588 12.55 -4.75 -13.90
CA ASP A 588 13.32 -3.63 -13.34
C ASP A 588 12.51 -2.83 -12.32
N TYR A 589 11.40 -2.22 -12.77
CA TYR A 589 10.51 -1.46 -11.90
C TYR A 589 9.06 -1.49 -12.42
N ILE A 590 8.15 -1.08 -11.53
CA ILE A 590 6.75 -0.77 -11.84
C ILE A 590 6.52 0.71 -11.55
N LYS A 591 6.14 1.48 -12.58
CA LYS A 591 5.82 2.91 -12.45
C LYS A 591 4.30 3.10 -12.42
N LEU A 592 3.80 3.73 -11.37
CA LEU A 592 2.39 4.08 -11.20
C LEU A 592 2.20 5.60 -11.32
N GLU A 593 1.36 6.02 -12.26
CA GLU A 593 1.01 7.42 -12.50
C GLU A 593 -0.47 7.64 -12.20
N TYR A 594 -0.79 8.63 -11.37
CA TYR A 594 -2.16 9.08 -11.16
C TYR A 594 -2.49 10.19 -12.17
N LEU A 595 -3.51 9.97 -12.98
CA LEU A 595 -3.92 10.88 -14.06
C LEU A 595 -5.11 11.78 -13.66
N GLY A 596 -5.61 11.64 -12.44
CA GLY A 596 -6.73 12.42 -11.92
C GLY A 596 -8.09 11.77 -12.12
N TYR A 597 -9.15 12.50 -11.77
CA TYR A 597 -10.55 12.10 -11.92
C TYR A 597 -11.09 12.34 -13.34
N THR A 598 -10.28 12.92 -14.23
CA THR A 598 -10.70 13.23 -15.59
C THR A 598 -10.82 11.94 -16.37
N ILE A 599 -12.06 11.52 -16.61
CA ILE A 599 -12.36 10.45 -17.56
C ILE A 599 -11.86 10.94 -18.92
N LEU A 600 -10.77 10.37 -19.42
CA LEU A 600 -10.40 10.54 -20.83
C LEU A 600 -11.62 10.10 -21.62
N GLY A 601 -12.20 11.02 -22.41
CA GLY A 601 -13.15 10.58 -23.43
C GLY A 601 -12.36 9.69 -24.34
N VAL A 602 -12.60 8.37 -24.29
CA VAL A 602 -11.83 7.47 -25.13
C VAL A 602 -12.41 7.62 -26.52
N GLU A 603 -11.87 8.57 -27.29
CA GLU A 603 -12.38 8.88 -28.62
C GLU A 603 -12.29 7.66 -29.53
N ASN A 604 -11.26 6.82 -29.35
CA ASN A 604 -11.09 5.54 -30.05
C ASN A 604 -10.36 4.50 -29.17
N ILE A 605 -10.95 3.32 -29.00
CA ILE A 605 -10.36 2.14 -28.36
C ILE A 605 -10.11 1.11 -29.44
N VAL A 606 -8.92 0.49 -29.44
CA VAL A 606 -8.63 -0.68 -30.25
C VAL A 606 -8.26 -1.85 -29.34
N LEU A 607 -9.08 -2.89 -29.36
CA LEU A 607 -8.88 -4.14 -28.64
C LEU A 607 -8.43 -5.22 -29.63
N ASN A 608 -7.45 -6.02 -29.23
CA ASN A 608 -6.96 -7.18 -30.00
C ASN A 608 -6.52 -8.27 -29.01
N TYR A 609 -5.86 -9.32 -29.50
CA TYR A 609 -5.39 -10.45 -28.68
C TYR A 609 -4.49 -10.08 -27.48
N LYS A 610 -3.92 -8.87 -27.46
CA LYS A 610 -3.12 -8.35 -26.35
C LYS A 610 -3.96 -7.80 -25.19
N ASN A 611 -5.14 -7.27 -25.50
CA ASN A 611 -6.02 -6.55 -24.57
C ASN A 611 -7.34 -7.28 -24.28
N MET A 612 -7.44 -8.56 -24.66
CA MET A 612 -8.64 -9.38 -24.46
C MET A 612 -8.30 -10.63 -23.67
N VAL A 613 -9.25 -11.05 -22.82
CA VAL A 613 -9.29 -12.43 -22.33
C VAL A 613 -9.86 -13.28 -23.46
N PHE A 614 -9.18 -14.37 -23.74
CA PHE A 614 -9.72 -15.45 -24.53
C PHE A 614 -9.65 -16.71 -23.66
N TYR A 615 -10.58 -17.62 -23.90
CA TYR A 615 -10.70 -18.85 -23.13
C TYR A 615 -9.64 -19.86 -23.64
N SER A 616 -9.88 -21.16 -23.67
CA SER A 616 -8.94 -22.16 -24.25
C SER A 616 -8.73 -22.03 -25.78
N ASN A 617 -8.96 -20.83 -26.31
CA ASN A 617 -8.68 -20.36 -27.66
C ASN A 617 -7.15 -20.15 -27.85
N LYS A 618 -6.72 -20.11 -29.11
CA LYS A 618 -5.29 -19.96 -29.46
C LYS A 618 -5.05 -18.64 -30.18
N VAL A 619 -3.94 -17.97 -29.84
CA VAL A 619 -3.41 -16.88 -30.66
C VAL A 619 -2.56 -17.49 -31.76
N VAL A 620 -2.88 -17.16 -33.02
CA VAL A 620 -2.20 -17.71 -34.21
C VAL A 620 -1.72 -16.56 -35.08
N LYS A 621 -0.49 -16.64 -35.60
CA LYS A 621 0.05 -15.68 -36.58
C LYS A 621 -0.75 -15.80 -37.89
N ASP A 622 -1.15 -14.66 -38.44
CA ASP A 622 -1.85 -14.59 -39.73
C ASP A 622 -1.32 -13.38 -40.50
N SER A 623 -0.58 -13.62 -41.60
CA SER A 623 0.01 -12.55 -42.42
C SER A 623 -1.03 -11.67 -43.13
N THR A 624 -2.29 -12.11 -43.18
CA THR A 624 -3.41 -11.33 -43.75
C THR A 624 -4.15 -10.49 -42.69
N SER A 625 -3.79 -10.61 -41.40
CA SER A 625 -4.34 -9.83 -40.30
C SER A 625 -3.74 -8.42 -40.23
N LYS A 626 -4.54 -7.45 -39.77
CA LYS A 626 -4.10 -6.07 -39.50
C LYS A 626 -3.19 -5.97 -38.28
N THR A 627 -3.35 -6.85 -37.29
CA THR A 627 -2.53 -6.85 -36.07
C THR A 627 -1.42 -7.93 -36.09
N GLY A 628 -1.36 -8.73 -37.17
CA GLY A 628 -0.37 -9.78 -37.40
C GLY A 628 -0.68 -11.12 -36.71
N SER A 629 -1.56 -11.12 -35.70
CA SER A 629 -2.03 -12.33 -35.02
C SER A 629 -3.52 -12.24 -34.69
N VAL A 630 -4.18 -13.39 -34.68
CA VAL A 630 -5.63 -13.49 -34.48
C VAL A 630 -5.97 -14.43 -33.32
N ILE A 631 -7.07 -14.16 -32.64
CA ILE A 631 -7.66 -15.11 -31.67
C ILE A 631 -8.46 -16.12 -32.48
N LYS A 632 -8.04 -17.39 -32.49
CA LYS A 632 -8.71 -18.49 -33.17
C LYS A 632 -9.58 -19.29 -32.20
N TYR A 633 -10.86 -19.45 -32.55
CA TYR A 633 -11.78 -20.24 -31.75
C TYR A 633 -11.35 -21.71 -31.69
N CYS A 634 -11.44 -22.32 -30.51
CA CYS A 634 -11.12 -23.74 -30.28
C CYS A 634 -12.32 -24.41 -29.59
N LYS A 635 -12.68 -25.64 -29.98
CA LYS A 635 -13.87 -26.32 -29.45
C LYS A 635 -13.88 -26.45 -27.92
N ASP A 636 -12.71 -26.58 -27.31
CA ASP A 636 -12.55 -26.72 -25.86
C ASP A 636 -12.88 -25.42 -25.08
N SER A 637 -13.14 -24.30 -25.77
CA SER A 637 -13.47 -23.00 -25.15
C SER A 637 -14.92 -22.87 -24.71
N GLY A 638 -15.72 -23.92 -24.93
CA GLY A 638 -17.15 -23.92 -24.71
C GLY A 638 -17.84 -22.85 -25.55
N LYS A 639 -18.96 -22.32 -25.08
CA LYS A 639 -19.75 -21.30 -25.80
C LYS A 639 -19.17 -19.88 -25.72
N ARG A 640 -17.91 -19.67 -25.36
CA ARG A 640 -17.30 -18.34 -25.23
C ARG A 640 -16.07 -18.20 -26.09
N PHE A 641 -15.99 -17.12 -26.87
CA PHE A 641 -14.87 -16.85 -27.76
C PHE A 641 -13.84 -15.93 -27.10
N PHE A 642 -14.28 -14.73 -26.73
CA PHE A 642 -13.45 -13.67 -26.19
C PHE A 642 -14.27 -12.85 -25.20
N LYS A 643 -13.57 -12.13 -24.32
CA LYS A 643 -14.11 -11.14 -23.40
C LYS A 643 -13.10 -10.01 -23.29
N SER A 644 -13.51 -8.78 -23.58
CA SER A 644 -12.68 -7.61 -23.28
C SER A 644 -12.52 -7.48 -21.77
N PHE A 645 -11.43 -6.87 -21.33
CA PHE A 645 -11.42 -6.35 -19.96
C PHE A 645 -12.49 -5.28 -19.81
N PRO A 646 -12.96 -5.04 -18.59
CA PRO A 646 -13.88 -3.96 -18.37
C PRO A 646 -13.22 -2.62 -18.69
N ILE A 647 -13.89 -1.83 -19.52
CA ILE A 647 -13.40 -0.53 -20.00
C ILE A 647 -14.37 0.54 -19.55
N ILE A 648 -13.84 1.67 -19.10
CA ILE A 648 -14.68 2.77 -18.68
C ILE A 648 -15.10 3.63 -19.87
N PHE A 649 -16.41 3.73 -20.09
CA PHE A 649 -17.01 4.64 -21.06
C PHE A 649 -17.79 5.76 -20.35
N LYS A 650 -17.87 6.92 -21.01
CA LYS A 650 -18.79 8.00 -20.63
C LYS A 650 -20.19 7.69 -21.16
N SER A 651 -21.21 8.35 -20.61
CA SER A 651 -22.52 8.35 -21.26
C SER A 651 -22.43 8.89 -22.68
N GLY A 652 -23.05 8.20 -23.62
CA GLY A 652 -22.95 8.52 -25.04
C GLY A 652 -23.28 7.35 -25.95
N SER A 653 -23.18 7.60 -27.25
CA SER A 653 -23.41 6.60 -28.29
C SER A 653 -22.09 6.22 -28.94
N TYR A 654 -21.88 4.93 -29.10
CA TYR A 654 -20.62 4.37 -29.58
C TYR A 654 -20.85 3.47 -30.78
N LYS A 655 -19.87 3.45 -31.66
CA LYS A 655 -19.76 2.51 -32.78
C LYS A 655 -18.69 1.49 -32.44
N ALA A 656 -19.02 0.20 -32.49
CA ALA A 656 -18.04 -0.89 -32.41
C ALA A 656 -17.93 -1.60 -33.77
N GLU A 657 -16.69 -1.76 -34.23
CA GLU A 657 -16.35 -2.46 -35.46
C GLU A 657 -15.54 -3.71 -35.12
N PHE A 658 -15.97 -4.87 -35.60
CA PHE A 658 -15.32 -6.16 -35.37
C PHE A 658 -14.81 -6.68 -36.70
N LEU A 659 -13.55 -7.14 -36.70
CA LEU A 659 -12.93 -7.74 -37.88
C LEU A 659 -12.75 -9.24 -37.64
N PHE A 660 -13.56 -10.05 -38.32
CA PHE A 660 -13.57 -11.51 -38.20
C PHE A 660 -13.12 -12.18 -39.50
N LYS A 661 -12.63 -13.41 -39.38
CA LYS A 661 -12.30 -14.29 -40.51
C LYS A 661 -12.92 -15.66 -40.29
N VAL A 662 -13.49 -16.24 -41.35
CA VAL A 662 -14.00 -17.62 -41.34
C VAL A 662 -13.13 -18.49 -42.23
N GLU A 663 -12.68 -19.64 -41.73
CA GLU A 663 -11.78 -20.54 -42.47
C GLU A 663 -12.49 -21.66 -43.24
N LYS A 664 -13.79 -21.88 -43.01
CA LYS A 664 -14.58 -22.93 -43.66
C LYS A 664 -15.69 -22.33 -44.53
N ASN A 665 -16.15 -23.09 -45.51
CA ASN A 665 -17.38 -22.77 -46.24
C ASN A 665 -18.57 -22.89 -45.27
N ILE A 666 -19.24 -21.77 -45.03
CA ILE A 666 -20.42 -21.66 -44.17
C ILE A 666 -21.67 -21.46 -45.03
N ARG A 667 -22.80 -21.97 -44.56
CA ARG A 667 -24.11 -21.68 -45.16
C ARG A 667 -24.60 -20.33 -44.66
N LEU A 668 -25.47 -19.68 -45.44
CA LEU A 668 -25.99 -18.35 -45.09
C LEU A 668 -26.79 -18.39 -43.76
N GLU A 669 -27.50 -19.49 -43.50
CA GLU A 669 -28.30 -19.72 -42.29
C GLU A 669 -27.49 -20.16 -41.06
N ASP A 670 -26.19 -20.43 -41.20
CA ASP A 670 -25.38 -20.89 -40.07
C ASP A 670 -25.18 -19.73 -39.08
N HIS A 671 -25.57 -19.94 -37.82
CA HIS A 671 -25.20 -19.05 -36.72
C HIS A 671 -23.69 -19.18 -36.48
N LEU A 672 -23.00 -18.05 -36.30
CA LEU A 672 -21.55 -18.00 -36.08
C LEU A 672 -21.22 -17.74 -34.61
N LEU A 673 -21.71 -16.63 -34.05
CA LEU A 673 -21.57 -16.23 -32.65
C LEU A 673 -22.54 -15.10 -32.31
N ASP A 674 -22.72 -14.82 -31.02
CA ASP A 674 -23.37 -13.61 -30.51
C ASP A 674 -22.32 -12.62 -29.99
N ILE A 675 -22.37 -11.37 -30.44
CA ILE A 675 -21.63 -10.27 -29.82
C ILE A 675 -22.50 -9.69 -28.71
N VAL A 676 -21.98 -9.66 -27.48
CA VAL A 676 -22.69 -9.13 -26.33
C VAL A 676 -21.91 -7.96 -25.72
N ILE A 677 -22.60 -6.86 -25.47
CA ILE A 677 -22.04 -5.70 -24.76
C ILE A 677 -22.86 -5.47 -23.50
N THR A 678 -22.17 -5.30 -22.38
CA THR A 678 -22.79 -5.03 -21.07
C THR A 678 -22.37 -3.67 -20.53
N ASP A 679 -23.31 -2.92 -19.95
CA ASP A 679 -23.08 -1.73 -19.10
C ASP A 679 -23.28 -2.13 -17.64
N ASN A 680 -22.22 -2.04 -16.82
CA ASN A 680 -22.23 -2.44 -15.40
C ASN A 680 -22.79 -3.87 -15.21
N HIS A 681 -22.32 -4.80 -16.05
CA HIS A 681 -22.75 -6.20 -16.12
C HIS A 681 -24.19 -6.45 -16.61
N LYS A 682 -24.97 -5.41 -16.93
CA LYS A 682 -26.28 -5.54 -17.57
C LYS A 682 -26.13 -5.54 -19.09
N GLU A 683 -26.70 -6.53 -19.77
CA GLU A 683 -26.69 -6.60 -21.24
C GLU A 683 -27.44 -5.41 -21.84
N ILE A 684 -26.75 -4.65 -22.69
CA ILE A 684 -27.32 -3.50 -23.43
C ILE A 684 -27.41 -3.76 -24.93
N LEU A 685 -26.65 -4.74 -25.42
CA LEU A 685 -26.68 -5.15 -26.82
C LEU A 685 -26.34 -6.64 -26.90
N ARG A 686 -27.13 -7.36 -27.69
CA ARG A 686 -26.78 -8.67 -28.23
C ARG A 686 -27.01 -8.65 -29.73
N ARG A 687 -25.95 -8.85 -30.51
CA ARG A 687 -26.00 -8.97 -31.96
C ARG A 687 -25.62 -10.40 -32.39
N PRO A 688 -26.58 -11.22 -32.84
CA PRO A 688 -26.24 -12.48 -33.51
C PRO A 688 -25.54 -12.23 -34.84
N ILE A 689 -24.58 -13.10 -35.16
CA ILE A 689 -23.84 -13.09 -36.42
C ILE A 689 -24.12 -14.39 -37.16
N TYR A 690 -24.53 -14.29 -38.41
CA TYR A 690 -24.84 -15.41 -39.30
C TYR A 690 -23.89 -15.48 -40.49
N GLY A 691 -23.89 -16.61 -41.21
CA GLY A 691 -23.15 -16.73 -42.46
C GLY A 691 -23.61 -15.76 -43.55
N LEU A 692 -24.85 -15.29 -43.47
CA LEU A 692 -25.36 -14.18 -44.27
C LEU A 692 -24.56 -12.89 -44.04
N ASP A 693 -24.24 -12.54 -42.80
CA ASP A 693 -23.42 -11.36 -42.49
C ASP A 693 -22.03 -11.45 -43.10
N TYR A 694 -21.42 -12.65 -43.10
CA TYR A 694 -20.15 -12.89 -43.80
C TYR A 694 -20.28 -12.67 -45.29
N ALA A 695 -21.32 -13.21 -45.94
CA ALA A 695 -21.51 -13.09 -47.38
C ALA A 695 -21.69 -11.63 -47.84
N ILE A 696 -22.42 -10.82 -47.06
CA ILE A 696 -22.70 -9.41 -47.39
C ILE A 696 -21.50 -8.51 -47.10
N ASN A 697 -20.77 -8.76 -46.00
CA ASN A 697 -19.68 -7.90 -45.54
C ASN A 697 -18.29 -8.46 -45.90
N LYS A 698 -18.22 -9.38 -46.87
CA LYS A 698 -17.01 -10.09 -47.26
C LYS A 698 -15.96 -9.12 -47.82
N GLU A 699 -14.78 -9.14 -47.23
CA GLU A 699 -13.56 -8.53 -47.72
C GLU A 699 -12.62 -9.60 -48.32
N ASN A 700 -11.45 -9.21 -48.81
CA ASN A 700 -10.47 -10.14 -49.39
C ASN A 700 -10.00 -11.19 -48.35
N ASN A 701 -9.57 -12.36 -48.83
CA ASN A 701 -8.97 -13.43 -48.02
C ASN A 701 -9.85 -13.99 -46.89
N GLY A 702 -11.19 -13.93 -47.04
CA GLY A 702 -12.14 -14.52 -46.08
C GLY A 702 -12.42 -13.65 -44.84
N TRP A 703 -11.96 -12.40 -44.85
CA TRP A 703 -12.28 -11.40 -43.83
C TRP A 703 -13.69 -10.85 -44.03
N PHE A 704 -14.32 -10.40 -42.96
CA PHE A 704 -15.56 -9.63 -43.01
C PHE A 704 -15.67 -8.72 -41.79
N LYS A 705 -16.37 -7.60 -41.97
CA LYS A 705 -16.50 -6.56 -40.95
C LYS A 705 -17.93 -6.51 -40.42
N ILE A 706 -18.06 -6.52 -39.11
CA ILE A 706 -19.34 -6.30 -38.43
C ILE A 706 -19.31 -4.94 -37.74
N VAL A 707 -20.35 -4.15 -37.97
CA VAL A 707 -20.54 -2.85 -37.32
C VAL A 707 -21.77 -2.93 -36.44
N THR A 708 -21.64 -2.48 -35.21
CA THR A 708 -22.75 -2.34 -34.27
C THR A 708 -22.70 -1.01 -33.55
N TYR A 709 -23.83 -0.59 -33.00
CA TYR A 709 -23.95 0.61 -32.20
C TYR A 709 -24.54 0.27 -30.83
N PHE A 710 -24.12 1.00 -29.81
CA PHE A 710 -24.64 0.84 -28.46
C PHE A 710 -24.62 2.17 -27.71
N ASN A 711 -25.50 2.30 -26.72
CA ASN A 711 -25.59 3.47 -25.87
C ASN A 711 -25.18 3.12 -24.44
N ILE A 712 -24.43 4.01 -23.84
CA ILE A 712 -24.11 3.98 -22.42
C ILE A 712 -24.97 5.01 -21.71
N SER A 713 -25.82 4.55 -20.79
CA SER A 713 -26.79 5.40 -20.09
C SER A 713 -26.18 6.07 -18.86
N SER A 714 -25.23 5.40 -18.20
CA SER A 714 -24.60 5.91 -17.00
C SER A 714 -23.48 6.91 -17.29
N LYS A 715 -23.27 7.86 -16.37
CA LYS A 715 -22.20 8.88 -16.48
C LYS A 715 -20.82 8.25 -16.64
N VAL A 716 -20.64 7.08 -16.02
CA VAL A 716 -19.44 6.23 -16.05
C VAL A 716 -19.93 4.78 -16.01
N ALA A 717 -19.67 4.02 -17.07
CA ALA A 717 -20.03 2.60 -17.16
C ALA A 717 -18.79 1.73 -17.21
N GLU A 718 -18.82 0.62 -16.48
CA GLU A 718 -17.94 -0.50 -16.75
C GLU A 718 -18.50 -1.31 -17.93
N VAL A 719 -17.85 -1.22 -19.09
CA VAL A 719 -18.30 -1.87 -20.32
C VAL A 719 -17.45 -3.08 -20.63
N THR A 720 -18.12 -4.20 -20.87
CA THR A 720 -17.48 -5.44 -21.33
C THR A 720 -18.05 -5.82 -22.70
N ILE A 721 -17.19 -6.27 -23.61
CA ILE A 721 -17.54 -6.76 -24.95
C ILE A 721 -17.15 -8.24 -25.02
N GLU A 722 -18.10 -9.11 -25.31
CA GLU A 722 -17.91 -10.56 -25.29
C GLU A 722 -18.42 -11.21 -26.59
N GLY A 723 -17.77 -12.31 -26.99
CA GLY A 723 -18.27 -13.23 -28.00
C GLY A 723 -18.82 -14.49 -27.34
N LEU A 724 -20.13 -14.72 -27.41
CA LEU A 724 -20.84 -15.83 -26.79
C LEU A 724 -21.52 -16.73 -27.83
N ASN A 725 -22.01 -17.89 -27.39
CA ASN A 725 -22.77 -18.86 -28.20
C ASN A 725 -22.10 -19.26 -29.52
N VAL A 726 -20.77 -19.34 -29.55
CA VAL A 726 -20.02 -19.65 -30.77
C VAL A 726 -20.41 -21.00 -31.35
N ASN A 727 -20.53 -21.09 -32.67
CA ASN A 727 -20.76 -22.34 -33.36
C ASN A 727 -19.49 -23.19 -33.41
N GLU A 728 -19.51 -24.30 -32.66
CA GLU A 728 -18.38 -25.21 -32.50
C GLU A 728 -17.91 -25.89 -33.80
N SER A 729 -18.75 -25.92 -34.83
CA SER A 729 -18.40 -26.53 -36.12
C SER A 729 -17.58 -25.61 -37.04
N ILE A 730 -17.55 -24.31 -36.74
CA ILE A 730 -17.00 -23.27 -37.60
C ILE A 730 -15.72 -22.69 -36.98
N ASN A 731 -14.66 -22.65 -37.78
CA ASN A 731 -13.42 -21.98 -37.39
C ASN A 731 -13.56 -20.48 -37.64
N ILE A 732 -13.77 -19.72 -36.58
CA ILE A 732 -13.81 -18.26 -36.59
C ILE A 732 -12.58 -17.67 -35.90
N CYS A 733 -12.02 -16.62 -36.50
CA CYS A 733 -10.91 -15.85 -35.95
C CYS A 733 -11.33 -14.40 -35.75
N LEU A 734 -10.87 -13.78 -34.65
CA LEU A 734 -11.03 -12.35 -34.37
C LEU A 734 -9.65 -11.68 -34.44
N ASP A 735 -9.55 -10.61 -35.22
CA ASP A 735 -8.35 -9.78 -35.30
C ASP A 735 -8.40 -8.65 -34.26
N MET A 736 -9.39 -7.77 -34.41
CA MET A 736 -9.52 -6.58 -33.60
C MET A 736 -10.98 -6.12 -33.47
N VAL A 737 -11.22 -5.37 -32.39
CA VAL A 737 -12.44 -4.62 -32.13
C VAL A 737 -12.07 -3.15 -31.95
N SER A 738 -12.64 -2.29 -32.78
CA SER A 738 -12.46 -0.84 -32.70
C SER A 738 -13.72 -0.20 -32.17
N VAL A 739 -13.65 0.55 -31.07
CA VAL A 739 -14.79 1.27 -30.50
C VAL A 739 -14.52 2.77 -30.59
N LYS A 740 -15.47 3.52 -31.15
CA LYS A 740 -15.35 4.97 -31.36
C LYS A 740 -16.58 5.70 -30.83
N GLU A 741 -16.36 6.78 -30.11
CA GLU A 741 -17.45 7.69 -29.69
C GLU A 741 -18.03 8.41 -30.92
N LEU A 742 -19.35 8.44 -31.04
CA LEU A 742 -20.03 9.19 -32.08
C LEU A 742 -20.08 10.69 -31.72
N LYS A 743 -20.14 11.57 -32.74
CA LYS A 743 -20.21 13.01 -32.51
C LYS A 743 -21.34 13.37 -31.55
N ARG A 744 -21.02 14.20 -30.55
CA ARG A 744 -21.92 14.65 -29.48
C ARG A 744 -23.28 15.10 -30.05
N GLY A 745 -24.35 14.42 -29.63
CA GLY A 745 -25.73 14.65 -30.09
C GLY A 745 -26.25 13.65 -31.14
N SER A 746 -25.45 12.66 -31.55
CA SER A 746 -25.89 11.54 -32.40
C SER A 746 -26.34 10.38 -31.52
N VAL A 747 -27.61 10.35 -31.10
CA VAL A 747 -28.13 9.21 -30.34
C VAL A 747 -28.68 8.18 -31.31
N ILE A 748 -28.15 6.95 -31.25
CA ILE A 748 -28.53 5.86 -32.15
C ILE A 748 -29.30 4.80 -31.38
N TYR A 749 -30.51 4.45 -31.84
CA TYR A 749 -31.15 3.20 -31.46
C TYR A 749 -30.63 2.09 -32.35
N TYR A 750 -30.22 0.97 -31.78
CA TYR A 750 -29.71 -0.15 -32.55
C TYR A 750 -30.13 -1.48 -31.95
N ALA A 751 -30.78 -2.31 -32.75
CA ALA A 751 -31.19 -3.64 -32.35
C ALA A 751 -31.19 -4.60 -33.54
N VAL A 752 -30.95 -5.87 -33.26
CA VAL A 752 -31.07 -6.97 -34.23
C VAL A 752 -31.94 -8.03 -33.59
N PHE A 753 -33.05 -8.35 -34.25
CA PHE A 753 -34.02 -9.32 -33.77
C PHE A 753 -33.99 -10.53 -34.69
N ASP A 754 -33.41 -11.63 -34.23
CA ASP A 754 -33.46 -12.90 -34.93
C ASP A 754 -34.68 -13.71 -34.49
N ALA A 755 -34.78 -14.93 -35.01
CA ALA A 755 -35.86 -15.85 -34.70
C ALA A 755 -36.07 -16.12 -33.19
N ARG A 756 -35.05 -15.93 -32.34
CA ARG A 756 -35.15 -16.11 -30.87
C ARG A 756 -35.82 -14.94 -30.17
N ASN A 757 -35.86 -13.78 -30.81
CA ASN A 757 -36.48 -12.56 -30.27
C ASN A 757 -37.97 -12.43 -30.65
N LEU A 758 -38.42 -13.20 -31.63
CA LEU A 758 -39.71 -13.04 -32.28
C LEU A 758 -40.69 -14.15 -31.88
N PHE A 759 -41.97 -13.82 -31.88
CA PHE A 759 -43.05 -14.77 -31.71
C PHE A 759 -43.54 -15.26 -33.08
N THR A 760 -44.02 -16.49 -33.12
CA THR A 760 -44.60 -17.10 -34.34
C THR A 760 -46.07 -17.42 -34.12
N SER A 761 -46.92 -17.14 -35.11
CA SER A 761 -48.32 -17.61 -35.11
C SER A 761 -48.57 -18.66 -36.21
N LYS A 762 -48.29 -18.31 -37.47
CA LYS A 762 -48.36 -19.21 -38.63
C LYS A 762 -46.99 -19.62 -39.18
N GLY A 763 -45.91 -19.14 -38.56
CA GLY A 763 -44.55 -19.57 -38.85
C GLY A 763 -44.12 -20.75 -37.99
N ILE A 764 -43.12 -21.48 -38.48
CA ILE A 764 -42.37 -22.47 -37.71
C ILE A 764 -40.92 -22.03 -37.56
N MET A 765 -40.31 -22.39 -36.43
CA MET A 765 -38.86 -22.31 -36.28
C MET A 765 -38.22 -23.39 -37.16
N TYR A 766 -37.46 -22.98 -38.15
CA TYR A 766 -36.70 -23.88 -39.02
C TYR A 766 -35.22 -23.50 -38.98
N LYS A 767 -34.44 -24.33 -38.27
CA LYS A 767 -33.04 -24.01 -37.92
C LYS A 767 -32.96 -22.65 -37.20
N ASN A 768 -32.23 -21.68 -37.75
CA ASN A 768 -32.08 -20.33 -37.19
C ASN A 768 -33.03 -19.29 -37.82
N THR A 769 -34.04 -19.73 -38.56
CA THR A 769 -34.97 -18.86 -39.30
C THR A 769 -36.41 -19.12 -38.89
N ILE A 770 -37.28 -18.13 -39.08
CA ILE A 770 -38.75 -18.35 -39.03
C ILE A 770 -39.24 -18.59 -40.44
N ARG A 771 -39.96 -19.68 -40.67
CA ARG A 771 -40.44 -20.08 -42.00
C ARG A 771 -41.95 -20.28 -42.04
N HIS A 772 -42.60 -19.73 -43.06
CA HIS A 772 -43.94 -20.11 -43.46
C HIS A 772 -43.86 -21.29 -44.43
N ILE A 773 -44.65 -22.34 -44.18
CA ILE A 773 -44.64 -23.55 -45.02
C ILE A 773 -45.66 -23.40 -46.15
N TYR A 774 -45.28 -23.80 -47.36
CA TYR A 774 -46.18 -23.85 -48.50
C TYR A 774 -47.45 -24.68 -48.20
N GLY A 775 -48.63 -24.10 -48.41
CA GLY A 775 -49.93 -24.72 -48.18
C GLY A 775 -50.57 -24.41 -46.82
N GLU A 776 -49.84 -23.80 -45.89
CA GLU A 776 -50.36 -23.37 -44.58
C GLU A 776 -51.22 -22.10 -44.67
N LYS A 777 -52.12 -21.90 -43.70
CA LYS A 777 -53.04 -20.74 -43.72
C LYS A 777 -52.29 -19.41 -43.69
N GLU A 778 -52.71 -18.49 -44.56
CA GLU A 778 -52.27 -17.09 -44.57
C GLU A 778 -52.46 -16.39 -43.21
N GLY A 779 -51.68 -15.36 -42.96
CA GLY A 779 -51.71 -14.60 -41.70
C GLY A 779 -50.32 -14.26 -41.16
N VAL A 780 -50.28 -13.87 -39.88
CA VAL A 780 -49.06 -13.43 -39.20
C VAL A 780 -48.10 -14.62 -39.04
N VAL A 781 -46.97 -14.58 -39.73
CA VAL A 781 -45.92 -15.60 -39.66
C VAL A 781 -45.01 -15.34 -38.47
N TRP A 782 -44.54 -14.09 -38.34
CA TRP A 782 -43.76 -13.59 -37.21
C TRP A 782 -44.30 -12.24 -36.72
N PHE A 783 -44.09 -11.96 -35.44
CA PHE A 783 -44.37 -10.68 -34.81
C PHE A 783 -43.47 -10.47 -33.57
N GLY A 784 -43.45 -9.24 -33.05
CA GLY A 784 -42.58 -8.83 -31.94
C GLY A 784 -41.17 -8.42 -32.40
N PRO A 785 -40.18 -8.39 -31.49
CA PRO A 785 -40.42 -8.27 -30.06
C PRO A 785 -41.19 -6.98 -29.76
N TYR A 786 -41.76 -6.85 -28.57
CA TYR A 786 -42.41 -5.62 -28.12
C TYR A 786 -41.35 -4.66 -27.59
N VAL A 787 -41.06 -3.60 -28.35
CA VAL A 787 -40.02 -2.62 -28.01
C VAL A 787 -40.58 -1.21 -27.93
N VAL A 788 -39.84 -0.33 -27.25
CA VAL A 788 -40.13 1.11 -27.23
C VAL A 788 -39.30 1.79 -28.32
N LEU A 789 -39.94 2.57 -29.19
CA LEU A 789 -39.27 3.43 -30.17
C LEU A 789 -39.47 4.91 -29.80
N PRO A 790 -38.43 5.59 -29.27
CA PRO A 790 -38.47 7.04 -29.03
C PRO A 790 -38.65 7.89 -30.32
N PRO A 791 -38.95 9.19 -30.20
CA PRO A 791 -39.00 10.09 -31.35
C PRO A 791 -37.70 10.09 -32.16
N GLY A 792 -37.81 9.83 -33.46
CA GLY A 792 -36.66 9.71 -34.34
C GLY A 792 -37.01 9.14 -35.70
N LYS A 793 -35.99 9.01 -36.55
CA LYS A 793 -36.07 8.35 -37.85
C LYS A 793 -35.44 6.96 -37.74
N TYR A 794 -36.18 5.93 -38.15
CA TYR A 794 -35.75 4.54 -38.09
C TYR A 794 -35.68 3.93 -39.48
N ILE A 795 -34.70 3.05 -39.66
CA ILE A 795 -34.54 2.16 -40.80
C ILE A 795 -34.66 0.74 -40.26
N VAL A 796 -35.68 0.03 -40.73
CA VAL A 796 -35.99 -1.35 -40.36
C VAL A 796 -35.71 -2.22 -41.56
N THR A 797 -34.76 -3.13 -41.46
CA THR A 797 -34.33 -4.00 -42.56
C THR A 797 -34.66 -5.45 -42.25
N TYR A 798 -35.56 -6.04 -43.04
CA TYR A 798 -35.95 -7.45 -42.96
C TYR A 798 -35.10 -8.26 -43.93
N TRP A 799 -34.38 -9.27 -43.43
CA TRP A 799 -33.70 -10.24 -44.28
C TRP A 799 -34.58 -11.45 -44.49
N ILE A 800 -35.14 -11.57 -45.68
CA ILE A 800 -36.09 -12.62 -46.03
C ILE A 800 -35.63 -13.42 -47.25
N LYS A 801 -36.16 -14.63 -47.41
CA LYS A 801 -35.93 -15.48 -48.58
C LYS A 801 -37.24 -16.12 -48.99
N VAL A 802 -37.64 -15.90 -50.24
CA VAL A 802 -38.77 -16.60 -50.86
C VAL A 802 -38.25 -17.92 -51.41
N ASN A 803 -38.60 -19.03 -50.78
CA ASN A 803 -38.15 -20.36 -51.16
C ASN A 803 -38.97 -20.94 -52.33
N LYS A 804 -40.29 -20.68 -52.30
CA LYS A 804 -41.25 -21.17 -53.30
C LYS A 804 -42.45 -20.23 -53.36
N ILE A 805 -43.00 -20.03 -54.55
CA ILE A 805 -44.23 -19.27 -54.79
C ILE A 805 -45.02 -19.92 -55.92
N SER A 806 -46.35 -19.88 -55.84
CA SER A 806 -47.25 -20.34 -56.91
C SER A 806 -47.31 -19.34 -58.06
N GLU A 807 -47.54 -19.83 -59.29
CA GLU A 807 -47.71 -18.99 -60.49
C GLU A 807 -48.92 -18.04 -60.39
N GLN A 808 -49.89 -18.37 -59.53
CA GLN A 808 -51.10 -17.59 -59.32
C GLN A 808 -50.95 -16.53 -58.21
N CYS A 809 -49.88 -16.59 -57.43
CA CYS A 809 -49.66 -15.66 -56.33
C CYS A 809 -49.18 -14.31 -56.88
N ASN A 810 -49.86 -13.23 -56.51
CA ASN A 810 -49.43 -11.87 -56.82
C ASN A 810 -48.89 -11.13 -55.58
N HIS A 811 -49.56 -11.26 -54.43
CA HIS A 811 -49.19 -10.58 -53.19
C HIS A 811 -48.60 -11.58 -52.20
N ILE A 812 -47.30 -11.44 -51.92
CA ILE A 812 -46.53 -12.42 -51.13
C ILE A 812 -46.74 -12.19 -49.63
N ILE A 813 -46.32 -11.01 -49.16
CA ILE A 813 -46.23 -10.71 -47.74
C ILE A 813 -46.38 -9.20 -47.50
N ASP A 814 -47.04 -8.87 -46.40
CA ASP A 814 -47.01 -7.53 -45.82
C ASP A 814 -46.01 -7.51 -44.66
N LEU A 815 -45.03 -6.60 -44.76
CA LEU A 815 -44.10 -6.28 -43.69
C LEU A 815 -44.55 -4.96 -43.07
N ASP A 816 -44.95 -4.98 -41.80
CA ASP A 816 -45.38 -3.77 -41.11
C ASP A 816 -44.70 -3.57 -39.76
N VAL A 817 -44.64 -2.30 -39.36
CA VAL A 817 -44.21 -1.86 -38.04
C VAL A 817 -45.45 -1.32 -37.37
N ALA A 818 -45.87 -1.95 -36.27
CA ALA A 818 -47.12 -1.63 -35.59
C ALA A 818 -46.88 -1.36 -34.11
N ALA A 819 -47.56 -0.34 -33.56
CA ALA A 819 -47.51 0.03 -32.16
C ALA A 819 -48.77 -0.43 -31.41
N ASN A 820 -48.75 -0.30 -30.07
CA ASN A 820 -49.87 -0.64 -29.19
C ASN A 820 -50.33 -2.09 -29.33
N MET A 821 -49.37 -3.03 -29.30
CA MET A 821 -49.62 -4.47 -29.53
C MET A 821 -50.33 -4.74 -30.85
N GLY A 822 -49.89 -4.06 -31.91
CA GLY A 822 -50.38 -4.31 -33.27
C GLY A 822 -51.63 -3.56 -33.69
N LYS A 823 -52.23 -2.74 -32.80
CA LYS A 823 -53.46 -1.98 -33.06
C LYS A 823 -53.26 -0.79 -34.00
N THR A 824 -52.05 -0.23 -34.05
CA THR A 824 -51.76 0.96 -34.86
C THR A 824 -50.62 0.66 -35.81
N ILE A 825 -50.92 0.53 -37.11
CA ILE A 825 -49.89 0.35 -38.15
C ILE A 825 -49.20 1.71 -38.37
N VAL A 826 -47.90 1.75 -38.12
CA VAL A 826 -47.07 2.95 -38.25
C VAL A 826 -46.56 3.08 -39.68
N GLN A 827 -46.06 1.98 -40.24
CA GLN A 827 -45.57 1.89 -41.60
C GLN A 827 -45.74 0.47 -42.11
N LYS A 828 -46.02 0.34 -43.42
CA LYS A 828 -46.21 -0.94 -44.09
C LYS A 828 -45.49 -0.95 -45.43
N PHE A 829 -44.97 -2.13 -45.79
CA PHE A 829 -44.45 -2.45 -47.11
C PHE A 829 -45.10 -3.76 -47.59
N SER A 830 -45.58 -3.78 -48.83
CA SER A 830 -46.19 -4.95 -49.44
C SER A 830 -45.26 -5.47 -50.52
N LEU A 831 -44.91 -6.76 -50.45
CA LEU A 831 -44.04 -7.43 -51.42
C LEU A 831 -44.88 -8.23 -52.41
N TYR A 832 -44.67 -8.02 -53.70
CA TYR A 832 -45.38 -8.70 -54.78
C TYR A 832 -44.45 -9.62 -55.57
N THR A 833 -45.02 -10.55 -56.33
CA THR A 833 -44.26 -11.55 -57.11
C THR A 833 -43.34 -10.91 -58.14
N GLN A 834 -43.74 -9.79 -58.74
CA GLN A 834 -42.92 -9.03 -59.68
C GLN A 834 -41.65 -8.42 -59.06
N ASP A 835 -41.61 -8.27 -57.73
CA ASP A 835 -40.46 -7.70 -57.01
C ASP A 835 -39.37 -8.75 -56.75
N ILE A 836 -39.66 -10.04 -57.01
CA ILE A 836 -38.73 -11.16 -56.77
C ILE A 836 -37.95 -11.49 -58.04
N GLN A 837 -36.66 -11.15 -58.04
CA GLN A 837 -35.76 -11.44 -59.16
C GLN A 837 -35.32 -12.91 -59.23
N SER A 838 -35.17 -13.57 -58.07
CA SER A 838 -34.77 -14.97 -57.98
C SER A 838 -35.34 -15.63 -56.72
N LEU A 839 -35.77 -16.88 -56.85
CA LEU A 839 -36.16 -17.71 -55.71
C LEU A 839 -34.93 -18.27 -55.01
N ASN A 840 -35.10 -18.66 -53.75
CA ASN A 840 -34.05 -19.22 -52.88
C ASN A 840 -32.85 -18.31 -52.62
N THR A 841 -32.98 -17.00 -52.86
CA THR A 841 -31.97 -15.99 -52.53
C THR A 841 -32.42 -15.12 -51.36
N TRP A 842 -31.51 -14.85 -50.42
CA TRP A 842 -31.75 -13.89 -49.35
C TRP A 842 -31.75 -12.47 -49.92
N ILE A 843 -32.80 -11.71 -49.63
CA ILE A 843 -32.97 -10.32 -50.02
C ILE A 843 -33.23 -9.49 -48.76
N ASN A 844 -32.87 -8.20 -48.81
CA ASN A 844 -33.21 -7.25 -47.76
C ASN A 844 -34.37 -6.36 -48.20
N ILE A 845 -35.31 -6.13 -47.30
CA ILE A 845 -36.38 -5.16 -47.49
C ILE A 845 -36.26 -4.10 -46.41
N THR A 846 -36.07 -2.85 -46.82
CA THR A 846 -35.86 -1.74 -45.92
C THR A 846 -37.09 -0.84 -45.85
N ILE A 847 -37.59 -0.63 -44.64
CA ILE A 847 -38.72 0.24 -44.32
C ILE A 847 -38.20 1.43 -43.51
N THR A 848 -38.51 2.65 -43.95
CA THR A 848 -38.21 3.86 -43.18
C THR A 848 -39.42 4.26 -42.34
N VAL A 849 -39.25 4.38 -41.04
CA VAL A 849 -40.30 4.76 -40.08
C VAL A 849 -39.94 6.09 -39.43
N HIS A 850 -40.88 7.04 -39.46
CA HIS A 850 -40.73 8.32 -38.77
C HIS A 850 -41.62 8.32 -37.53
N VAL A 851 -41.00 8.51 -36.38
CA VAL A 851 -41.66 8.45 -35.08
C VAL A 851 -41.64 9.85 -34.46
N ASN A 852 -42.81 10.46 -34.30
CA ASN A 852 -42.94 11.82 -33.77
C ASN A 852 -43.08 11.85 -32.24
N ILE A 853 -43.69 10.82 -31.66
CA ILE A 853 -43.89 10.61 -30.22
C ILE A 853 -43.39 9.21 -29.85
N THR A 854 -42.93 8.99 -28.62
CA THR A 854 -42.49 7.66 -28.17
C THR A 854 -43.62 6.65 -28.41
N LEU A 855 -43.32 5.59 -29.16
CA LEU A 855 -44.23 4.46 -29.38
C LEU A 855 -43.85 3.33 -28.42
N SER A 856 -44.85 2.80 -27.73
CA SER A 856 -44.72 1.64 -26.85
C SER A 856 -45.29 0.39 -27.52
N ASP A 857 -44.82 -0.79 -27.08
CA ASP A 857 -45.25 -2.09 -27.57
C ASP A 857 -45.20 -2.19 -29.11
N VAL A 858 -44.12 -1.65 -29.69
CA VAL A 858 -43.86 -1.73 -31.12
C VAL A 858 -43.45 -3.14 -31.46
N GLU A 859 -44.11 -3.72 -32.45
CA GLU A 859 -43.80 -5.04 -33.01
C GLU A 859 -43.50 -4.94 -34.51
N PHE A 860 -42.66 -5.86 -35.00
CA PHE A 860 -42.27 -5.97 -36.40
C PHE A 860 -42.88 -7.25 -36.99
N ARG A 861 -43.82 -7.13 -37.93
CA ARG A 861 -44.62 -8.28 -38.37
C ARG A 861 -44.38 -8.63 -39.82
N GLY A 862 -44.50 -9.93 -40.11
CA GLY A 862 -44.61 -10.46 -41.46
C GLY A 862 -45.91 -11.22 -41.60
N ILE A 863 -46.78 -10.75 -42.50
CA ILE A 863 -48.13 -11.28 -42.71
C ILE A 863 -48.21 -11.82 -44.13
N VAL A 864 -48.13 -13.14 -44.28
CA VAL A 864 -48.25 -13.79 -45.59
C VAL A 864 -49.68 -13.66 -46.09
N LYS A 865 -49.82 -13.37 -47.39
CA LYS A 865 -51.09 -13.08 -48.07
C LYS A 865 -51.55 -14.16 -49.04
N ASP A 866 -50.78 -15.22 -49.17
CA ASP A 866 -51.13 -16.38 -49.96
C ASP A 866 -50.56 -17.63 -49.29
N LYS A 867 -51.43 -18.63 -49.08
CA LYS A 867 -51.03 -19.93 -48.51
C LYS A 867 -49.98 -20.64 -49.36
N GLU A 868 -49.91 -20.36 -50.66
CA GLU A 868 -48.98 -20.97 -51.61
C GLU A 868 -47.64 -20.22 -51.72
N VAL A 869 -47.19 -19.65 -50.60
CA VAL A 869 -45.90 -18.99 -50.44
C VAL A 869 -45.08 -19.71 -49.37
N ASP A 870 -43.83 -20.01 -49.67
CA ASP A 870 -42.83 -20.46 -48.72
C ASP A 870 -41.80 -19.35 -48.53
N ILE A 871 -41.80 -18.73 -47.36
CA ILE A 871 -40.94 -17.59 -47.04
C ILE A 871 -40.22 -17.82 -45.72
N SER A 872 -38.95 -17.42 -45.65
CA SER A 872 -38.14 -17.47 -44.44
C SER A 872 -37.67 -16.08 -44.04
N LEU A 873 -37.65 -15.78 -42.75
CA LEU A 873 -37.02 -14.61 -42.13
C LEU A 873 -35.75 -15.06 -41.39
N MET A 874 -34.64 -14.37 -41.63
CA MET A 874 -33.40 -14.56 -40.86
C MET A 874 -33.41 -13.70 -39.59
N TYR A 875 -33.37 -12.38 -39.79
CA TYR A 875 -33.39 -11.38 -38.72
C TYR A 875 -33.93 -10.05 -39.25
N ILE A 876 -34.28 -9.18 -38.30
CA ILE A 876 -34.72 -7.81 -38.52
C ILE A 876 -33.69 -6.89 -37.87
N GLU A 877 -33.07 -6.00 -38.64
CA GLU A 877 -32.14 -4.99 -38.13
C GLU A 877 -32.83 -3.63 -38.05
N VAL A 878 -32.74 -2.98 -36.90
CA VAL A 878 -33.36 -1.68 -36.63
C VAL A 878 -32.29 -0.67 -36.27
N ILE A 879 -32.14 0.37 -37.08
CA ILE A 879 -31.23 1.49 -36.84
C ILE A 879 -32.05 2.78 -36.77
N GLY A 880 -32.00 3.48 -35.64
CA GLY A 880 -32.71 4.73 -35.42
C GLY A 880 -31.79 5.90 -35.10
N TRP A 881 -32.11 7.08 -35.62
CA TRP A 881 -31.49 8.35 -35.23
C TRP A 881 -32.52 9.16 -34.43
N LEU A 882 -32.23 9.37 -33.14
CA LEU A 882 -33.18 10.01 -32.23
C LEU A 882 -33.10 11.54 -32.29
N ASN A 883 -34.22 12.21 -32.03
CA ASN A 883 -34.30 13.66 -31.96
C ASN A 883 -33.62 14.20 -30.68
N LYS A 884 -32.98 15.37 -30.76
CA LYS A 884 -32.30 16.01 -29.60
C LYS A 884 -33.21 16.28 -28.38
N SER A 885 -34.54 16.25 -28.51
CA SER A 885 -35.49 16.50 -27.42
C SER A 885 -35.99 15.24 -26.69
N SER A 886 -35.75 14.04 -27.22
CA SER A 886 -36.17 12.77 -26.58
C SER A 886 -35.26 12.33 -25.42
N ILE A 887 -34.41 13.24 -24.94
CA ILE A 887 -33.31 13.01 -23.98
C ILE A 887 -33.82 12.78 -22.54
N LEU A 888 -35.08 13.09 -22.22
CA LEU A 888 -35.57 13.17 -20.83
C LEU A 888 -36.60 12.11 -20.42
N THR A 889 -37.03 11.20 -21.31
CA THR A 889 -38.14 10.28 -21.00
C THR A 889 -37.82 8.79 -21.11
N SER A 890 -36.66 8.37 -21.62
CA SER A 890 -36.31 6.94 -21.66
C SER A 890 -35.70 6.40 -20.35
N THR A 891 -35.53 7.24 -19.33
CA THR A 891 -34.93 6.90 -18.03
C THR A 891 -35.94 6.50 -16.95
N LEU A 892 -37.23 6.39 -17.26
CA LEU A 892 -38.27 6.20 -16.23
C LEU A 892 -39.15 4.95 -16.38
N HIS A 893 -38.87 4.06 -17.33
CA HIS A 893 -39.55 2.77 -17.40
C HIS A 893 -38.53 1.64 -17.62
N GLU A 894 -37.79 1.34 -16.56
CA GLU A 894 -37.37 -0.04 -16.24
C GLU A 894 -38.38 -0.66 -15.29
#